data_AF-V7CA10-F1
#
_entry.id   AF-V7CA10-F1
#
_cell.length_a   1.000
_cell.length_b   1.000
_cell.length_c   1.000
_cell.angle_alpha   90.00
_cell.angle_beta   90.00
_cell.angle_gamma   90.00
#
_symmetry.space_group_name_H-M   'P 1'
#
loop_
_entity.id
_entity.type
_entity.pdbx_description
1 polymer ?
#
loop_
_entity_poly.entity_id
_entity_poly.type
_entity_poly.pdbx_seq_one_letter_code
_entity_poly.pdbx_strand_id
1 'polypeptide(L)'
;MQKPQFLSFLRAITTVPHTFLLTDSLYLKNRELHALIKRRDLNAALPLFHSMLLRDTVTYNLIISGLREQPEYALRFYAEMGSLGIGESSTTFSSVVAVCTNAAFFREGVQVHCRVVKLGFSCNVFVGGALVGFYTRMGLSRVALELFDELPERNLAVWNVMLRGLCELLRVKVEDLLGFYSRMRFEGVEPNGVTFCYLLWECCKQRRLHEGKTIHGCVWKVGLVESNVFVANALVDFYSACGCLVGARKCFEAIENANVISWNSLVSVYAENSLLREAFEVFSVMQLWGRRPSIRSLVGFLNLCSRSGELCFGKQVHCLVMKMGFDEGSVHVQSALIDMYGKCRDIEGSVAVFECLPKRTLECFNSLMSSLSHCEAVEDMVELLGLMVDEGLVPDEVTISTTLKALSVSALASFTSSQSLHCYALKSGLGGHAAVACSLMDAYSRSGHVDLTRRIFESLPSPSAICFTSMINAYARNGMGKEGIAVLQAMIERRLRPDKVTFLCALSGCNYTGLVEEGRVVFESMKALHGVNPDRRHFSCMVDLLCRAGLLYEAEELLLRAPGKRDSFMWSSLLRSCRVHKNEEVGTRAAQVLLELDPGDPAVWLQASNFYAEIGKFDESRQIREVALARKMTREIGHIHGVAGSMMYDSIGMLEELKSLDSIDIEEETEVELSDIPSWRSEHGGKVLVNIDSFGAAGDGESDDTEALQKAWGVACSTPKSVLLIPQGRRYLVNATRFKGPCADKLIIQIDGTLVAPDEPKNWDPKLPRVWLDFSKLDKAVFQGSGVIDGSGSKWWAASCKKNKSNPCKGAPTAFTIDTSTSIRVKGLTIQNSQQMHFTISRCDSVRINGVKVSAPGDSPNTDGIHISESTNVIIQDSKIGTGDDCISIVNASSNIKMKRIYCGPGHGISIGSLGKDNSTGIVTKVILDTAVLRETTNGLRIKTWQGGSGYVRGVRFQNVRVENISNPIIIDQFYCDSPSSCQNQTSAVEISEVMYQNISGTTMSAKAIKFDCSDTTPCSNLVLSNVDLDKQDGTVETYCHSAQGFPYGVVHPSADCLSSTDKISQVAESTMEEDIRHTEL
;
A
#
# COMPACT_ATOMS: atom_id res chain seq x y z
N MET A 1 84.57 -17.91 -70.44
CA MET A 1 85.47 -17.70 -69.28
C MET A 1 84.58 -17.47 -68.06
N GLN A 2 84.26 -18.48 -67.25
CA GLN A 2 84.95 -18.91 -66.01
C GLN A 2 85.13 -17.80 -64.94
N LYS A 3 84.36 -17.97 -63.83
CA LYS A 3 84.52 -17.66 -62.38
C LYS A 3 85.99 -17.57 -61.84
N PRO A 4 86.29 -17.31 -60.53
CA PRO A 4 85.59 -16.69 -59.37
C PRO A 4 86.53 -15.87 -58.41
N GLN A 5 86.07 -15.60 -57.17
CA GLN A 5 86.81 -15.33 -55.90
C GLN A 5 87.04 -13.86 -55.47
N PHE A 6 86.17 -13.33 -54.61
CA PHE A 6 86.56 -12.51 -53.43
C PHE A 6 85.43 -12.38 -52.39
N LEU A 7 84.76 -13.50 -52.09
CA LEU A 7 83.87 -13.65 -50.93
C LEU A 7 84.58 -14.33 -49.73
N SER A 8 85.91 -14.40 -49.77
CA SER A 8 86.73 -15.11 -48.77
C SER A 8 87.59 -14.19 -47.88
N PHE A 9 87.46 -12.87 -47.96
CA PHE A 9 88.42 -11.96 -47.28
C PHE A 9 87.86 -11.06 -46.17
N LEU A 10 86.56 -11.08 -45.87
CA LEU A 10 86.01 -10.36 -44.71
C LEU A 10 85.23 -11.30 -43.77
N ARG A 11 85.89 -12.41 -43.42
CA ARG A 11 85.49 -13.33 -42.35
C ARG A 11 86.53 -13.47 -41.24
N ALA A 12 87.37 -12.45 -41.06
CA ALA A 12 88.28 -12.35 -39.92
C ALA A 12 88.32 -10.90 -39.41
N ILE A 13 87.93 -10.74 -38.15
CA ILE A 13 88.15 -9.59 -37.26
C ILE A 13 87.22 -8.38 -37.49
N THR A 14 85.98 -8.51 -37.02
CA THR A 14 85.54 -7.71 -35.86
C THR A 14 84.75 -8.61 -34.93
N THR A 15 85.34 -8.89 -33.79
CA THR A 15 84.70 -9.47 -32.60
C THR A 15 83.47 -8.65 -32.24
N VAL A 16 82.28 -9.12 -32.60
CA VAL A 16 81.07 -8.74 -31.88
C VAL A 16 81.11 -9.53 -30.57
N PRO A 17 81.20 -8.89 -29.40
CA PRO A 17 81.35 -9.61 -28.15
C PRO A 17 80.09 -10.48 -27.92
N HIS A 18 80.27 -11.67 -27.36
CA HIS A 18 79.19 -12.61 -27.00
C HIS A 18 78.05 -11.98 -26.17
N THR A 19 78.29 -10.80 -25.56
CA THR A 19 77.29 -9.98 -24.89
C THR A 19 76.23 -9.40 -25.84
N PHE A 20 76.55 -9.07 -27.09
CA PHE A 20 75.62 -8.40 -28.02
C PHE A 20 74.49 -9.32 -28.53
N LEU A 21 74.78 -10.62 -28.73
CA LEU A 21 73.78 -11.61 -29.16
C LEU A 21 72.81 -12.02 -28.03
N LEU A 22 73.27 -11.99 -26.77
CA LEU A 22 72.45 -12.28 -25.60
C LEU A 22 71.52 -11.10 -25.25
N THR A 23 71.97 -9.86 -25.44
CA THR A 23 71.15 -8.65 -25.21
C THR A 23 70.01 -8.50 -26.21
N ASP A 24 70.23 -8.82 -27.50
CA ASP A 24 69.17 -8.79 -28.52
C ASP A 24 68.09 -9.86 -28.26
N SER A 25 68.50 -11.04 -27.75
CA SER A 25 67.57 -12.10 -27.36
C SER A 25 66.72 -11.71 -26.15
N LEU A 26 67.32 -11.07 -25.14
CA LEU A 26 66.61 -10.58 -23.95
C LEU A 26 65.62 -9.45 -24.31
N TYR A 27 66.02 -8.52 -25.17
CA TYR A 27 65.16 -7.44 -25.65
C TYR A 27 63.92 -7.96 -26.39
N LEU A 28 64.08 -8.92 -27.30
CA LEU A 28 62.96 -9.54 -28.00
C LEU A 28 61.99 -10.25 -27.04
N LYS A 29 62.53 -11.01 -26.08
CA LYS A 29 61.70 -11.70 -25.07
C LYS A 29 60.99 -10.73 -24.14
N ASN A 30 61.64 -9.64 -23.72
CA ASN A 30 61.00 -8.56 -22.95
C ASN A 30 59.88 -7.88 -23.76
N ARG A 31 60.05 -7.70 -25.08
CA ARG A 31 59.00 -7.14 -25.95
C ARG A 31 57.81 -8.09 -26.13
N GLU A 32 58.07 -9.39 -26.26
CA GLU A 32 57.03 -10.42 -26.31
C GLU A 32 56.26 -10.49 -24.98
N LEU A 33 56.99 -10.51 -23.86
CA LEU A 33 56.42 -10.46 -22.52
C LEU A 33 55.55 -9.21 -22.33
N HIS A 34 56.05 -8.04 -22.72
CA HIS A 34 55.28 -6.79 -22.67
C HIS A 34 54.00 -6.86 -23.53
N ALA A 35 54.04 -7.51 -24.69
CA ALA A 35 52.85 -7.69 -25.53
C ALA A 35 51.80 -8.61 -24.87
N LEU A 36 52.22 -9.68 -24.21
CA LEU A 36 51.35 -10.58 -23.44
C LEU A 36 50.72 -9.86 -22.24
N ILE A 37 51.53 -9.11 -21.49
CA ILE A 37 51.06 -8.31 -20.34
C ILE A 37 50.06 -7.24 -20.80
N LYS A 38 50.29 -6.57 -21.94
CA LYS A 38 49.36 -5.60 -22.52
C LYS A 38 48.02 -6.23 -22.93
N ARG A 39 48.02 -7.50 -23.33
CA ARG A 39 46.81 -8.29 -23.63
C ARG A 39 46.16 -8.91 -22.39
N ARG A 40 46.75 -8.72 -21.20
CA ARG A 40 46.35 -9.33 -19.92
C ARG A 40 46.37 -10.87 -19.92
N ASP A 41 47.20 -11.47 -20.77
CA ASP A 41 47.37 -12.93 -20.83
C ASP A 41 48.49 -13.38 -19.88
N LEU A 42 48.15 -13.48 -18.59
CA LEU A 42 49.09 -13.93 -17.55
C LEU A 42 49.44 -15.41 -17.68
N ASN A 43 48.56 -16.23 -18.28
CA ASN A 43 48.76 -17.67 -18.46
C ASN A 43 49.87 -17.98 -19.46
N ALA A 44 50.05 -17.15 -20.48
CA ALA A 44 51.18 -17.24 -21.41
C ALA A 44 52.42 -16.47 -20.91
N ALA A 45 52.23 -15.36 -20.19
CA ALA A 45 53.33 -14.50 -19.75
C ALA A 45 54.20 -15.14 -18.65
N LEU A 46 53.60 -15.83 -17.67
CA LEU A 46 54.34 -16.44 -16.56
C LEU A 46 55.26 -17.60 -17.03
N PRO A 47 54.82 -18.55 -17.87
CA PRO A 47 55.71 -19.57 -18.43
C PRO A 47 56.86 -18.98 -19.26
N LEU A 48 56.59 -17.94 -20.06
CA LEU A 48 57.62 -17.25 -20.83
C LEU A 48 58.67 -16.64 -19.89
N PHE A 49 58.25 -15.93 -18.85
CA PHE A 49 59.14 -15.37 -17.83
C PHE A 49 60.00 -16.44 -17.15
N HIS A 50 59.40 -17.57 -16.74
CA HIS A 50 60.13 -18.66 -16.12
C HIS A 50 61.15 -19.32 -17.07
N SER A 51 60.85 -19.36 -18.37
CA SER A 51 61.75 -19.89 -19.41
C SER A 51 62.96 -18.99 -19.74
N MET A 52 62.98 -17.74 -19.25
CA MET A 52 64.07 -16.80 -19.50
C MET A 52 65.27 -17.11 -18.59
N LEU A 53 66.41 -17.45 -19.23
CA LEU A 53 67.70 -17.75 -18.59
C LEU A 53 68.36 -16.51 -17.95
N LEU A 54 68.14 -15.33 -18.53
CA LEU A 54 68.60 -14.04 -18.01
C LEU A 54 67.39 -13.14 -17.83
N ARG A 55 67.30 -12.48 -16.67
CA ARG A 55 66.21 -11.57 -16.30
C ARG A 55 66.84 -10.30 -15.75
N ASP A 56 66.49 -9.17 -16.34
CA ASP A 56 67.00 -7.87 -15.91
C ASP A 56 65.90 -7.09 -15.16
N THR A 57 66.25 -5.87 -14.71
CA THR A 57 65.30 -4.97 -14.05
C THR A 57 64.04 -4.73 -14.90
N VAL A 58 64.14 -4.72 -16.24
CA VAL A 58 62.99 -4.54 -17.14
C VAL A 58 62.10 -5.78 -17.13
N THR A 59 62.68 -6.98 -17.18
CA THR A 59 61.94 -8.25 -17.13
C THR A 59 61.09 -8.36 -15.85
N TYR A 60 61.68 -8.05 -14.68
CA TYR A 60 60.94 -8.06 -13.41
C TYR A 60 59.88 -6.95 -13.34
N ASN A 61 60.18 -5.74 -13.81
CA ASN A 61 59.21 -4.64 -13.82
C ASN A 61 57.97 -4.94 -14.70
N LEU A 62 58.16 -5.65 -15.82
CA LEU A 62 57.06 -6.08 -16.70
C LEU A 62 56.11 -7.07 -16.00
N ILE A 63 56.64 -8.06 -15.29
CA ILE A 63 55.80 -9.01 -14.53
C ILE A 63 55.13 -8.34 -13.34
N ILE A 64 55.87 -7.56 -12.55
CA ILE A 64 55.32 -6.87 -11.36
C ILE A 64 54.18 -5.93 -11.77
N SER A 65 54.35 -5.17 -12.86
CA SER A 65 53.30 -4.27 -13.36
C SER A 65 52.09 -5.02 -13.95
N GLY A 66 52.29 -6.18 -14.56
CA GLY A 66 51.21 -7.03 -15.07
C GLY A 66 50.40 -7.75 -13.98
N LEU A 67 51.02 -8.03 -12.84
CA LEU A 67 50.40 -8.67 -11.67
C LEU A 67 49.74 -7.66 -10.71
N ARG A 68 49.31 -6.50 -11.21
CA ARG A 68 48.72 -5.44 -10.38
C ARG A 68 47.48 -5.87 -9.60
N GLU A 69 46.65 -6.75 -10.18
CA GLU A 69 45.46 -7.31 -9.52
C GLU A 69 45.78 -8.50 -8.60
N GLN A 70 47.04 -8.95 -8.56
CA GLN A 70 47.54 -10.07 -7.74
C GLN A 70 48.74 -9.61 -6.87
N PRO A 71 48.51 -8.72 -5.90
CA PRO A 71 49.57 -8.05 -5.16
C PRO A 71 50.52 -8.98 -4.40
N GLU A 72 50.03 -10.10 -3.88
CA GLU A 72 50.89 -11.09 -3.19
C GLU A 72 51.96 -11.68 -4.11
N TYR A 73 51.60 -12.05 -5.34
CA TYR A 73 52.53 -12.62 -6.31
C TYR A 73 53.50 -11.57 -6.83
N ALA A 74 53.03 -10.35 -7.10
CA ALA A 74 53.88 -9.23 -7.50
C ALA A 74 54.94 -8.90 -6.43
N LEU A 75 54.56 -8.91 -5.15
CA LEU A 75 55.48 -8.67 -4.03
C LEU A 75 56.48 -9.82 -3.84
N ARG A 76 56.10 -11.08 -4.14
CA ARG A 76 57.05 -12.21 -4.17
C ARG A 76 58.10 -12.05 -5.25
N PHE A 77 57.72 -11.64 -6.46
CA PHE A 77 58.69 -11.37 -7.54
C PHE A 77 59.58 -10.17 -7.23
N TYR A 78 59.06 -9.16 -6.52
CA TYR A 78 59.88 -8.06 -6.03
C TYR A 78 60.90 -8.52 -4.97
N ALA A 79 60.49 -9.38 -4.03
CA ALA A 79 61.40 -9.97 -3.06
C ALA A 79 62.46 -10.87 -3.72
N GLU A 80 62.08 -11.65 -4.74
CA GLU A 80 63.01 -12.46 -5.54
C GLU A 80 64.07 -11.57 -6.23
N MET A 81 63.63 -10.50 -6.92
CA MET A 81 64.51 -9.52 -7.55
C MET A 81 65.54 -8.94 -6.56
N GLY A 82 65.09 -8.57 -5.35
CA GLY A 82 65.95 -8.08 -4.29
C GLY A 82 66.92 -9.13 -3.75
N SER A 83 66.49 -10.39 -3.62
CA SER A 83 67.36 -11.50 -3.18
C SER A 83 68.46 -11.86 -4.17
N LEU A 84 68.21 -11.62 -5.47
CA LEU A 84 69.17 -11.84 -6.56
C LEU A 84 70.12 -10.64 -6.76
N GLY A 85 69.98 -9.58 -5.97
CA GLY A 85 70.81 -8.37 -6.08
C GLY A 85 70.60 -7.58 -7.37
N ILE A 86 69.47 -7.77 -8.06
CA ILE A 86 69.13 -7.01 -9.27
C ILE A 86 68.67 -5.62 -8.83
N GLY A 87 69.39 -4.58 -9.27
CA GLY A 87 69.18 -3.20 -8.82
C GLY A 87 67.77 -2.68 -9.10
N GLU A 88 67.14 -2.12 -8.07
CA GLU A 88 65.83 -1.46 -8.17
C GLU A 88 65.95 -0.11 -8.92
N SER A 89 65.06 0.14 -9.88
CA SER A 89 64.97 1.41 -10.60
C SER A 89 63.79 2.26 -10.13
N SER A 90 63.72 3.51 -10.59
CA SER A 90 62.52 4.35 -10.40
C SER A 90 61.24 3.67 -10.91
N THR A 91 61.31 2.96 -12.04
CA THR A 91 60.19 2.19 -12.61
C THR A 91 59.81 0.97 -11.78
N THR A 92 60.78 0.34 -11.08
CA THR A 92 60.52 -0.72 -10.10
C THR A 92 59.68 -0.18 -8.96
N PHE A 93 60.13 0.92 -8.33
CA PHE A 93 59.41 1.52 -7.21
C PHE A 93 58.02 2.03 -7.60
N SER A 94 57.87 2.71 -8.74
CA SER A 94 56.55 3.13 -9.22
C SER A 94 55.60 1.96 -9.43
N SER A 95 56.09 0.83 -9.94
CA SER A 95 55.28 -0.37 -10.21
C SER A 95 54.88 -1.08 -8.91
N VAL A 96 55.82 -1.28 -7.99
CA VAL A 96 55.57 -1.95 -6.69
C VAL A 96 54.65 -1.10 -5.81
N VAL A 97 54.88 0.22 -5.72
CA VAL A 97 53.99 1.12 -4.97
C VAL A 97 52.57 1.11 -5.58
N ALA A 98 52.44 1.06 -6.91
CA ALA A 98 51.14 0.95 -7.55
C ALA A 98 50.39 -0.36 -7.21
N VAL A 99 51.11 -1.46 -6.97
CA VAL A 99 50.56 -2.73 -6.50
C VAL A 99 50.07 -2.63 -5.04
N CYS A 100 50.83 -1.96 -4.17
CA CYS A 100 50.49 -1.80 -2.75
C CYS A 100 49.31 -0.85 -2.48
N THR A 101 48.65 -0.34 -3.52
CA THR A 101 47.53 0.60 -3.35
C THR A 101 46.22 -0.05 -2.88
N ASN A 102 46.21 -1.36 -2.63
CA ASN A 102 45.15 -2.08 -1.94
C ASN A 102 45.38 -2.01 -0.41
N ALA A 103 44.32 -1.70 0.36
CA ALA A 103 44.39 -1.48 1.81
C ALA A 103 45.02 -2.65 2.59
N ALA A 104 44.91 -3.88 2.09
CA ALA A 104 45.51 -5.06 2.71
C ALA A 104 47.06 -5.02 2.74
N PHE A 105 47.69 -4.27 1.83
CA PHE A 105 49.16 -4.22 1.66
C PHE A 105 49.76 -2.89 2.12
N PHE A 106 49.08 -2.19 3.04
CA PHE A 106 49.52 -0.90 3.53
C PHE A 106 50.91 -0.97 4.17
N ARG A 107 51.19 -2.01 4.95
CA ARG A 107 52.48 -2.18 5.64
C ARG A 107 53.63 -2.36 4.65
N GLU A 108 53.42 -3.18 3.65
CA GLU A 108 54.36 -3.47 2.57
C GLU A 108 54.61 -2.20 1.73
N GLY A 109 53.56 -1.42 1.43
CA GLY A 109 53.70 -0.12 0.79
C GLY A 109 54.56 0.87 1.57
N VAL A 110 54.40 0.94 2.90
CA VAL A 110 55.25 1.77 3.77
C VAL A 110 56.69 1.26 3.80
N GLN A 111 56.93 -0.06 3.80
CA GLN A 111 58.28 -0.62 3.73
C GLN A 111 58.98 -0.25 2.41
N VAL A 112 58.25 -0.30 1.30
CA VAL A 112 58.75 0.12 -0.01
C VAL A 112 59.06 1.62 -0.02
N HIS A 113 58.23 2.46 0.62
CA HIS A 113 58.53 3.88 0.80
C HIS A 113 59.82 4.10 1.62
N CYS A 114 60.03 3.39 2.73
CA CYS A 114 61.29 3.47 3.48
C CYS A 114 62.50 3.07 2.63
N ARG A 115 62.34 2.07 1.75
CA ARG A 115 63.38 1.62 0.81
C ARG A 115 63.69 2.70 -0.24
N VAL A 116 62.67 3.37 -0.77
CA VAL A 116 62.80 4.53 -1.68
C VAL A 116 63.65 5.62 -1.04
N VAL A 117 63.36 5.98 0.22
CA VAL A 117 64.12 6.99 0.96
C VAL A 117 65.57 6.56 1.17
N LYS A 118 65.79 5.31 1.62
CA LYS A 118 67.12 4.76 1.88
C LYS A 118 68.01 4.75 0.63
N LEU A 119 67.43 4.51 -0.55
CA LEU A 119 68.14 4.44 -1.82
C LEU A 119 68.17 5.78 -2.57
N GLY A 120 67.65 6.86 -1.99
CA GLY A 120 67.74 8.21 -2.56
C GLY A 120 66.79 8.49 -3.73
N PHE A 121 65.69 7.73 -3.87
CA PHE A 121 64.72 7.92 -4.95
C PHE A 121 63.60 8.92 -4.64
N SER A 122 63.61 9.56 -3.46
CA SER A 122 62.53 10.46 -2.99
C SER A 122 62.26 11.66 -3.89
N CYS A 123 63.28 12.21 -4.57
CA CYS A 123 63.12 13.35 -5.47
C CYS A 123 62.66 12.95 -6.88
N ASN A 124 62.51 11.65 -7.17
CA ASN A 124 62.09 11.19 -8.49
C ASN A 124 60.58 11.38 -8.68
N VAL A 125 60.19 12.21 -9.64
CA VAL A 125 58.79 12.58 -9.91
C VAL A 125 57.86 11.36 -10.16
N PHE A 126 58.37 10.29 -10.79
CA PHE A 126 57.57 9.08 -11.04
C PHE A 126 57.35 8.24 -9.78
N VAL A 127 58.36 8.18 -8.90
CA VAL A 127 58.27 7.47 -7.62
C VAL A 127 57.41 8.28 -6.64
N GLY A 128 57.67 9.58 -6.53
CA GLY A 128 56.88 10.49 -5.71
C GLY A 128 55.41 10.55 -6.14
N GLY A 129 55.11 10.62 -7.45
CA GLY A 129 53.74 10.55 -7.94
C GLY A 129 53.02 9.24 -7.58
N ALA A 130 53.73 8.11 -7.62
CA ALA A 130 53.18 6.82 -7.18
C ALA A 130 52.93 6.79 -5.66
N LEU A 131 53.84 7.37 -4.86
CA LEU A 131 53.71 7.47 -3.40
C LEU A 131 52.56 8.40 -2.98
N VAL A 132 52.44 9.57 -3.62
CA VAL A 132 51.28 10.47 -3.45
C VAL A 132 49.99 9.69 -3.72
N GLY A 133 49.91 9.00 -4.86
CA GLY A 133 48.73 8.19 -5.20
C GLY A 133 48.46 7.01 -4.25
N PHE A 134 49.48 6.43 -3.64
CA PHE A 134 49.36 5.40 -2.60
C PHE A 134 48.77 5.99 -1.32
N TYR A 135 49.39 7.03 -0.76
CA TYR A 135 48.93 7.63 0.50
C TYR A 135 47.53 8.25 0.39
N THR A 136 47.19 8.85 -0.75
CA THR A 136 45.84 9.41 -0.92
C THR A 136 44.77 8.31 -0.97
N ARG A 137 45.03 7.16 -1.62
CA ARG A 137 44.11 6.02 -1.61
C ARG A 137 43.97 5.34 -0.26
N MET A 138 44.97 5.49 0.62
CA MET A 138 44.91 5.03 2.02
C MET A 138 44.19 6.03 2.94
N GLY A 139 43.68 7.15 2.41
CA GLY A 139 43.02 8.20 3.19
C GLY A 139 43.98 9.12 3.96
N LEU A 140 45.30 8.99 3.76
CA LEU A 140 46.33 9.78 4.43
C LEU A 140 46.70 11.03 3.61
N SER A 141 45.71 11.90 3.42
CA SER A 141 45.81 13.09 2.56
C SER A 141 46.89 14.09 2.98
N ARG A 142 47.14 14.23 4.29
CA ARG A 142 48.20 15.10 4.81
C ARG A 142 49.60 14.64 4.39
N VAL A 143 49.87 13.34 4.51
CA VAL A 143 51.16 12.75 4.11
C VAL A 143 51.34 12.86 2.61
N ALA A 144 50.27 12.61 1.84
CA ALA A 144 50.29 12.78 0.40
C ALA A 144 50.57 14.24 -0.01
N LEU A 145 50.01 15.21 0.71
CA LEU A 145 50.25 16.64 0.48
C LEU A 145 51.69 17.05 0.79
N GLU A 146 52.24 16.60 1.93
CA GLU A 146 53.63 16.84 2.32
C GLU A 146 54.59 16.28 1.25
N LEU A 147 54.39 15.03 0.81
CA LEU A 147 55.17 14.43 -0.27
C LEU A 147 55.01 15.15 -1.61
N PHE A 148 53.83 15.66 -1.91
CA PHE A 148 53.57 16.44 -3.12
C PHE A 148 54.31 17.78 -3.10
N ASP A 149 54.36 18.44 -1.94
CA ASP A 149 55.03 19.72 -1.76
C ASP A 149 56.56 19.58 -1.78
N GLU A 150 57.09 18.46 -1.27
CA GLU A 150 58.53 18.12 -1.28
C GLU A 150 59.09 17.80 -2.68
N LEU A 151 58.25 17.54 -3.68
CA LEU A 151 58.70 17.26 -5.03
C LEU A 151 59.30 18.52 -5.71
N PRO A 152 60.52 18.43 -6.28
CA PRO A 152 61.20 19.57 -6.88
C PRO A 152 60.53 20.08 -8.16
N GLU A 153 59.94 19.18 -8.94
CA GLU A 153 59.14 19.50 -10.12
C GLU A 153 57.86 18.65 -10.14
N ARG A 154 56.71 19.30 -10.31
CA ARG A 154 55.40 18.66 -10.39
C ARG A 154 54.85 18.78 -11.80
N ASN A 155 54.97 17.70 -12.57
CA ASN A 155 54.35 17.65 -13.90
C ASN A 155 52.83 17.43 -13.80
N LEU A 156 52.13 17.65 -14.92
CA LEU A 156 50.67 17.49 -15.03
C LEU A 156 50.14 16.16 -14.48
N ALA A 157 50.90 15.06 -14.59
CA ALA A 157 50.49 13.76 -14.11
C ALA A 157 50.41 13.72 -12.57
N VAL A 158 51.40 14.29 -11.87
CA VAL A 158 51.40 14.36 -10.39
C VAL A 158 50.28 15.27 -9.88
N TRP A 159 50.03 16.41 -10.54
CA TRP A 159 48.89 17.29 -10.25
C TRP A 159 47.55 16.54 -10.37
N ASN A 160 47.36 15.80 -11.46
CA ASN A 160 46.13 15.03 -11.68
C ASN A 160 45.96 13.87 -10.69
N VAL A 161 47.06 13.22 -10.24
CA VAL A 161 47.01 12.20 -9.18
C VAL A 161 46.56 12.82 -7.85
N MET A 162 47.07 13.99 -7.50
CA MET A 162 46.66 14.70 -6.29
C MET A 162 45.20 15.14 -6.35
N LEU A 163 44.77 15.77 -7.47
CA LEU A 163 43.38 16.18 -7.67
C LEU A 163 42.41 14.99 -7.61
N ARG A 164 42.74 13.87 -8.28
CA ARG A 164 41.97 12.63 -8.20
C ARG A 164 41.87 12.12 -6.77
N GLY A 165 42.99 12.11 -6.05
CA GLY A 165 43.03 11.64 -4.69
C GLY A 165 42.19 12.51 -3.75
N LEU A 166 42.23 13.84 -3.91
CA LEU A 166 41.38 14.77 -3.16
C LEU A 166 39.89 14.53 -3.44
N CYS A 167 39.53 14.28 -4.70
CA CYS A 167 38.19 13.88 -5.13
C CYS A 167 37.68 12.61 -4.41
N GLU A 168 38.54 11.59 -4.23
CA GLU A 168 38.18 10.31 -3.60
C GLU A 168 38.00 10.42 -2.06
N LEU A 169 38.37 11.54 -1.43
CA LEU A 169 38.16 11.76 0.01
C LEU A 169 36.71 12.16 0.33
N LEU A 170 36.18 11.65 1.44
CA LEU A 170 34.76 11.82 1.83
C LEU A 170 34.36 13.27 2.24
N ARG A 171 35.30 14.22 2.36
CA ARG A 171 35.04 15.56 2.97
C ARG A 171 35.83 16.74 2.39
N VAL A 172 36.24 16.71 1.13
CA VAL A 172 36.94 17.86 0.53
C VAL A 172 35.94 18.93 0.09
N LYS A 173 36.27 20.21 0.27
CA LYS A 173 35.46 21.33 -0.20
C LYS A 173 35.83 21.70 -1.63
N VAL A 174 34.87 22.10 -2.46
CA VAL A 174 35.14 22.53 -3.86
C VAL A 174 36.15 23.68 -3.89
N GLU A 175 36.11 24.56 -2.90
CA GLU A 175 37.02 25.69 -2.73
C GLU A 175 38.49 25.24 -2.62
N ASP A 176 38.76 24.10 -1.97
CA ASP A 176 40.11 23.56 -1.82
C ASP A 176 40.64 23.04 -3.17
N LEU A 177 39.79 22.37 -3.97
CA LEU A 177 40.13 21.94 -5.33
C LEU A 177 40.38 23.12 -6.27
N LEU A 178 39.55 24.16 -6.18
CA LEU A 178 39.74 25.39 -6.95
C LEU A 178 41.03 26.11 -6.53
N GLY A 179 41.37 26.10 -5.24
CA GLY A 179 42.67 26.58 -4.75
C GLY A 179 43.84 25.81 -5.36
N PHE A 180 43.73 24.48 -5.45
CA PHE A 180 44.71 23.63 -6.13
C PHE A 180 44.83 23.93 -7.63
N TYR A 181 43.70 24.14 -8.31
CA TYR A 181 43.67 24.56 -9.70
C TYR A 181 44.35 25.92 -9.92
N SER A 182 44.08 26.90 -9.04
CA SER A 182 44.75 28.20 -9.08
C SER A 182 46.26 28.08 -8.85
N ARG A 183 46.69 27.24 -7.90
CA ARG A 183 48.11 26.97 -7.63
C ARG A 183 48.80 26.32 -8.83
N MET A 184 48.17 25.32 -9.45
CA MET A 184 48.65 24.67 -10.67
C MET A 184 48.90 25.68 -11.81
N ARG A 185 47.96 26.61 -12.01
CA ARG A 185 48.08 27.69 -13.01
C ARG A 185 49.19 28.68 -12.66
N PHE A 186 49.35 29.03 -11.38
CA PHE A 186 50.41 29.92 -10.92
C PHE A 186 51.81 29.30 -11.10
N GLU A 187 51.94 27.99 -10.89
CA GLU A 187 53.16 27.22 -11.17
C GLU A 187 53.39 26.95 -12.68
N GLY A 188 52.56 27.53 -13.57
CA GLY A 188 52.74 27.48 -15.02
C GLY A 188 52.36 26.14 -15.66
N VAL A 189 51.62 25.27 -14.95
CA VAL A 189 51.20 23.97 -15.48
C VAL A 189 49.81 24.09 -16.12
N GLU A 190 49.73 23.84 -17.42
CA GLU A 190 48.48 23.94 -18.18
C GLU A 190 47.53 22.74 -17.89
N PRO A 191 46.26 22.99 -17.52
CA PRO A 191 45.27 21.96 -17.25
C PRO A 191 44.83 21.26 -18.55
N ASN A 192 44.56 19.96 -18.46
CA ASN A 192 44.02 19.19 -19.59
C ASN A 192 42.57 18.75 -19.33
N GLY A 193 41.96 18.04 -20.29
CA GLY A 193 40.59 17.57 -20.14
C GLY A 193 40.35 16.72 -18.88
N VAL A 194 41.34 15.92 -18.45
CA VAL A 194 41.24 15.11 -17.22
C VAL A 194 41.19 16.00 -15.98
N THR A 195 41.99 17.07 -15.92
CA THR A 195 41.96 18.06 -14.85
C THR A 195 40.56 18.67 -14.70
N PHE A 196 39.95 19.09 -15.81
CA PHE A 196 38.61 19.66 -15.81
C PHE A 196 37.53 18.64 -15.42
N CYS A 197 37.67 17.37 -15.82
CA CYS A 197 36.76 16.33 -15.37
C CYS A 197 36.77 16.15 -13.84
N TYR A 198 37.92 16.20 -13.17
CA TYR A 198 37.97 16.11 -11.70
C TYR A 198 37.30 17.32 -11.02
N LEU A 199 37.57 18.53 -11.53
CA LEU A 199 36.95 19.75 -11.01
C LEU A 199 35.42 19.74 -11.20
N LEU A 200 34.95 19.36 -12.39
CA LEU A 200 33.52 19.24 -12.69
C LEU A 200 32.85 18.12 -11.90
N TRP A 201 33.55 16.99 -11.68
CA TRP A 201 33.04 15.87 -10.90
C TRP A 201 32.80 16.25 -9.44
N GLU A 202 33.70 17.00 -8.80
CA GLU A 202 33.48 17.47 -7.43
C GLU A 202 32.37 18.53 -7.36
N CYS A 203 32.31 19.45 -8.33
CA CYS A 203 31.19 20.40 -8.45
C CYS A 203 29.84 19.68 -8.65
N CYS A 204 29.83 18.58 -9.40
CA CYS A 204 28.69 17.71 -9.63
C CYS A 204 28.26 17.03 -8.33
N LYS A 205 29.21 16.41 -7.60
CA LYS A 205 28.99 15.75 -6.31
C LYS A 205 28.42 16.68 -5.23
N GLN A 206 28.90 17.93 -5.17
CA GLN A 206 28.45 18.95 -4.21
C GLN A 206 27.34 19.87 -4.75
N ARG A 207 26.89 19.67 -5.99
CA ARG A 207 25.85 20.48 -6.68
C ARG A 207 26.14 22.00 -6.68
N ARG A 208 27.42 22.37 -6.84
CA ARG A 208 27.91 23.76 -6.79
C ARG A 208 27.83 24.43 -8.17
N LEU A 209 26.64 24.95 -8.50
CA LEU A 209 26.35 25.50 -9.84
C LEU A 209 27.21 26.72 -10.21
N HIS A 210 27.48 27.61 -9.25
CA HIS A 210 28.22 28.85 -9.51
C HIS A 210 29.67 28.53 -9.89
N GLU A 211 30.33 27.71 -9.08
CA GLU A 211 31.71 27.26 -9.26
C GLU A 211 31.87 26.42 -10.52
N GLY A 212 30.95 25.50 -10.81
CA GLY A 212 31.07 24.73 -12.06
C GLY A 212 30.78 25.57 -13.32
N LYS A 213 30.00 26.66 -13.23
CA LYS A 213 29.88 27.64 -14.34
C LYS A 213 31.18 28.39 -14.61
N THR A 214 31.96 28.73 -13.57
CA THR A 214 33.26 29.37 -13.78
C THR A 214 34.25 28.41 -14.45
N ILE A 215 34.24 27.13 -14.03
CA ILE A 215 35.02 26.07 -14.67
C ILE A 215 34.58 25.86 -16.12
N HIS A 216 33.28 25.79 -16.41
CA HIS A 216 32.79 25.68 -17.79
C HIS A 216 33.28 26.86 -18.67
N GLY A 217 33.27 28.09 -18.13
CA GLY A 217 33.84 29.25 -18.83
C GLY A 217 35.34 29.08 -19.15
N CYS A 218 36.12 28.46 -18.26
CA CYS A 218 37.52 28.10 -18.54
C CYS A 218 37.63 27.01 -19.62
N VAL A 219 36.83 25.96 -19.54
CA VAL A 219 36.81 24.87 -20.54
C VAL A 219 36.47 25.40 -21.94
N TRP A 220 35.52 26.32 -22.03
CA TRP A 220 35.14 27.00 -23.27
C TRP A 220 36.31 27.80 -23.85
N LYS A 221 36.99 28.62 -23.03
CA LYS A 221 38.13 29.45 -23.47
C LYS A 221 39.30 28.62 -24.02
N VAL A 222 39.51 27.41 -23.50
CA VAL A 222 40.58 26.50 -23.95
C VAL A 222 40.13 25.66 -25.16
N GLY A 223 38.87 25.78 -25.61
CA GLY A 223 38.34 25.06 -26.77
C GLY A 223 38.08 23.58 -26.52
N LEU A 224 37.99 23.15 -25.26
CA LEU A 224 37.84 21.74 -24.89
C LEU A 224 36.39 21.24 -24.98
N VAL A 225 35.40 22.13 -25.09
CA VAL A 225 33.98 21.76 -25.23
C VAL A 225 33.74 21.01 -26.54
N GLU A 226 34.30 21.49 -27.65
CA GLU A 226 34.11 20.91 -28.99
C GLU A 226 35.18 19.83 -29.29
N SER A 227 36.40 20.01 -28.77
CA SER A 227 37.52 19.12 -29.08
C SER A 227 37.66 17.88 -28.18
N ASN A 228 36.96 17.83 -27.04
CA ASN A 228 37.09 16.73 -26.06
C ASN A 228 35.74 16.21 -25.55
N VAL A 229 35.30 15.08 -26.13
CA VAL A 229 34.02 14.42 -25.79
C VAL A 229 33.89 14.04 -24.31
N PHE A 230 34.99 13.74 -23.60
CA PHE A 230 34.94 13.40 -22.18
C PHE A 230 34.59 14.62 -21.32
N VAL A 231 35.13 15.78 -21.68
CA VAL A 231 34.84 17.03 -20.97
C VAL A 231 33.43 17.53 -21.29
N ALA A 232 33.00 17.40 -22.55
CA ALA A 232 31.64 17.73 -22.95
C ALA A 232 30.60 16.89 -22.19
N ASN A 233 30.83 15.58 -22.06
CA ASN A 233 29.97 14.71 -21.25
C ASN A 233 30.00 15.07 -19.75
N ALA A 234 31.17 15.38 -19.19
CA ALA A 234 31.29 15.83 -17.81
C ALA A 234 30.53 17.15 -17.54
N LEU A 235 30.43 18.04 -18.52
CA LEU A 235 29.63 19.26 -18.45
C LEU A 235 28.12 18.97 -18.47
N VAL A 236 27.68 18.03 -19.32
CA VAL A 236 26.29 17.56 -19.34
C VAL A 236 25.93 16.98 -17.96
N ASP A 237 26.75 16.08 -17.42
CA ASP A 237 26.53 15.46 -16.10
C ASP A 237 26.52 16.52 -14.97
N PHE A 238 27.44 17.49 -15.01
CA PHE A 238 27.51 18.57 -14.03
C PHE A 238 26.25 19.44 -14.02
N TYR A 239 25.83 19.98 -15.18
CA TYR A 239 24.65 20.83 -15.25
C TYR A 239 23.39 20.08 -14.85
N SER A 240 23.35 18.79 -15.19
CA SER A 240 22.28 17.89 -14.82
C SER A 240 22.17 17.66 -13.31
N ALA A 241 23.28 17.32 -12.65
CA ALA A 241 23.32 17.13 -11.19
C ALA A 241 22.96 18.42 -10.41
N CYS A 242 23.20 19.59 -11.02
CA CYS A 242 22.82 20.88 -10.47
C CYS A 242 21.38 21.31 -10.81
N GLY A 243 20.61 20.49 -11.54
CA GLY A 243 19.22 20.78 -11.93
C GLY A 243 19.07 21.86 -13.01
N CYS A 244 20.15 22.21 -13.72
CA CYS A 244 20.15 23.23 -14.78
C CYS A 244 19.94 22.59 -16.15
N LEU A 245 18.69 22.23 -16.45
CA LEU A 245 18.30 21.50 -17.66
C LEU A 245 18.64 22.24 -18.96
N VAL A 246 18.47 23.57 -18.97
CA VAL A 246 18.83 24.41 -20.13
C VAL A 246 20.34 24.37 -20.39
N GLY A 247 21.15 24.36 -19.33
CA GLY A 247 22.61 24.24 -19.44
C GLY A 247 23.02 22.87 -19.97
N ALA A 248 22.41 21.80 -19.44
CA ALA A 248 22.67 20.43 -19.87
C ALA A 248 22.34 20.22 -21.36
N ARG A 249 21.19 20.72 -21.83
CA ARG A 249 20.79 20.64 -23.24
C ARG A 249 21.75 21.40 -24.15
N LYS A 250 22.15 22.63 -23.80
CA LYS A 250 23.11 23.41 -24.60
C LYS A 250 24.47 22.73 -24.71
N CYS A 251 24.97 22.17 -23.61
CA CYS A 251 26.24 21.43 -23.62
C CYS A 251 26.14 20.15 -24.47
N PHE A 252 24.97 19.50 -24.49
CA PHE A 252 24.72 18.33 -25.33
C PHE A 252 24.66 18.67 -26.83
N GLU A 253 23.97 19.76 -27.19
CA GLU A 253 23.86 20.25 -28.57
C GLU A 253 25.22 20.68 -29.15
N ALA A 254 26.18 21.04 -28.31
CA ALA A 254 27.55 21.38 -28.71
C ALA A 254 28.42 20.15 -29.07
N ILE A 255 27.92 18.91 -28.91
CA ILE A 255 28.67 17.69 -29.21
C ILE A 255 28.44 17.26 -30.66
N GLU A 256 29.36 17.61 -31.57
CA GLU A 256 29.26 17.31 -33.03
C GLU A 256 29.04 15.81 -33.35
N ASN A 257 29.51 14.91 -32.48
CA ASN A 257 29.34 13.46 -32.61
C ASN A 257 28.89 12.84 -31.29
N ALA A 258 27.71 13.23 -30.80
CA ALA A 258 27.13 12.70 -29.57
C ALA A 258 27.13 11.17 -29.58
N ASN A 259 27.95 10.58 -28.70
CA ASN A 259 28.05 9.14 -28.56
C ASN A 259 26.93 8.61 -27.64
N VAL A 260 26.78 7.29 -27.56
CA VAL A 260 25.73 6.65 -26.75
C VAL A 260 25.75 7.15 -25.30
N ILE A 261 26.93 7.48 -24.74
CA ILE A 261 27.08 8.00 -23.38
C ILE A 261 26.44 9.40 -23.24
N SER A 262 26.67 10.30 -24.20
CA SER A 262 26.08 11.65 -24.22
C SER A 262 24.54 11.61 -24.22
N TRP A 263 23.95 10.75 -25.07
CA TRP A 263 22.50 10.58 -25.17
C TRP A 263 21.90 9.99 -23.89
N ASN A 264 22.59 9.00 -23.29
CA ASN A 264 22.14 8.37 -22.06
C ASN A 264 22.16 9.33 -20.87
N SER A 265 23.18 10.19 -20.77
CA SER A 265 23.22 11.25 -19.75
C SER A 265 22.03 12.19 -19.90
N LEU A 266 21.72 12.67 -21.10
CA LEU A 266 20.60 13.60 -21.30
C LEU A 266 19.23 12.95 -21.02
N VAL A 267 19.01 11.73 -21.50
CA VAL A 267 17.79 10.94 -21.26
C VAL A 267 17.57 10.67 -19.77
N SER A 268 18.62 10.19 -19.08
CA SER A 268 18.54 9.89 -17.64
C SER A 268 18.16 11.12 -16.84
N VAL A 269 18.59 12.30 -17.29
CA VAL A 269 18.38 13.57 -16.57
C VAL A 269 16.97 14.09 -16.76
N TYR A 270 16.44 14.07 -17.98
CA TYR A 270 15.03 14.41 -18.18
C TYR A 270 14.11 13.43 -17.45
N ALA A 271 14.47 12.14 -17.45
CA ALA A 271 13.77 11.13 -16.68
C ALA A 271 13.86 11.40 -15.17
N GLU A 272 15.03 11.64 -14.60
CA GLU A 272 15.23 11.96 -13.16
C GLU A 272 14.45 13.20 -12.72
N ASN A 273 14.26 14.19 -13.60
CA ASN A 273 13.52 15.43 -13.30
C ASN A 273 12.02 15.37 -13.65
N SER A 274 11.46 14.18 -13.92
CA SER A 274 10.03 13.97 -14.21
C SER A 274 9.50 14.73 -15.44
N LEU A 275 10.37 15.06 -16.41
CA LEU A 275 10.02 15.75 -17.64
C LEU A 275 9.78 14.74 -18.76
N LEU A 276 8.56 14.20 -18.78
CA LEU A 276 8.19 13.06 -19.61
C LEU A 276 8.25 13.35 -21.12
N ARG A 277 7.76 14.53 -21.53
CA ARG A 277 7.73 14.92 -22.94
C ARG A 277 9.14 15.11 -23.50
N GLU A 278 10.00 15.80 -22.76
CA GLU A 278 11.38 16.09 -23.16
C GLU A 278 12.25 14.84 -23.16
N ALA A 279 12.05 13.94 -22.18
CA ALA A 279 12.73 12.63 -22.17
C ALA A 279 12.35 11.81 -23.41
N PHE A 280 11.08 11.83 -23.81
CA PHE A 280 10.59 11.12 -24.99
C PHE A 280 11.10 11.72 -26.31
N GLU A 281 11.15 13.05 -26.42
CA GLU A 281 11.71 13.72 -27.61
C GLU A 281 13.18 13.34 -27.81
N VAL A 282 13.99 13.42 -26.75
CA VAL A 282 15.42 13.06 -26.80
C VAL A 282 15.59 11.57 -27.15
N PHE A 283 14.73 10.71 -26.60
CA PHE A 283 14.72 9.28 -26.92
C PHE A 283 14.39 8.97 -28.38
N SER A 284 13.39 9.65 -28.92
CA SER A 284 12.94 9.47 -30.30
C SER A 284 14.04 9.89 -31.27
N VAL A 285 14.72 11.00 -30.99
CA VAL A 285 15.88 11.44 -31.78
C VAL A 285 17.04 10.46 -31.63
N MET A 286 17.33 9.95 -30.44
CA MET A 286 18.36 8.93 -30.24
C MET A 286 18.15 7.69 -31.12
N GLN A 287 16.91 7.20 -31.22
CA GLN A 287 16.53 6.06 -32.05
C GLN A 287 16.59 6.38 -33.55
N LEU A 288 16.13 7.57 -33.97
CA LEU A 288 16.20 8.05 -35.36
C LEU A 288 17.65 8.08 -35.89
N TRP A 289 18.62 8.39 -35.04
CA TRP A 289 20.04 8.38 -35.37
C TRP A 289 20.70 7.00 -35.24
N GLY A 290 19.91 5.94 -35.06
CA GLY A 290 20.36 4.55 -34.99
C GLY A 290 21.20 4.23 -33.74
N ARG A 291 21.09 5.03 -32.67
CA ARG A 291 21.85 4.81 -31.43
C ARG A 291 21.04 3.96 -30.46
N ARG A 292 21.65 2.87 -29.96
CA ARG A 292 21.01 1.94 -29.02
C ARG A 292 20.98 2.50 -27.60
N PRO A 293 19.83 2.50 -26.89
CA PRO A 293 19.75 2.85 -25.47
C PRO A 293 20.63 1.95 -24.61
N SER A 294 21.25 2.51 -23.57
CA SER A 294 21.88 1.68 -22.54
C SER A 294 20.88 1.21 -21.49
N ILE A 295 21.29 0.22 -20.70
CA ILE A 295 20.63 -0.21 -19.45
C ILE A 295 20.26 1.00 -18.58
N ARG A 296 21.17 1.97 -18.41
CA ARG A 296 20.93 3.15 -17.58
C ARG A 296 19.77 4.01 -18.09
N SER A 297 19.66 4.17 -19.40
CA SER A 297 18.56 4.93 -20.03
C SER A 297 17.23 4.22 -19.87
N LEU A 298 17.22 2.89 -20.04
CA LEU A 298 16.02 2.07 -19.88
C LEU A 298 15.52 2.09 -18.43
N VAL A 299 16.42 1.91 -17.45
CA VAL A 299 16.09 2.07 -16.02
C VAL A 299 15.57 3.48 -15.72
N GLY A 300 16.19 4.51 -16.32
CA GLY A 300 15.70 5.88 -16.21
C GLY A 300 14.23 6.04 -16.67
N PHE A 301 13.88 5.48 -17.83
CA PHE A 301 12.50 5.50 -18.31
C PHE A 301 11.54 4.69 -17.44
N LEU A 302 11.94 3.50 -16.97
CA LEU A 302 11.12 2.69 -16.08
C LEU A 302 10.83 3.41 -14.76
N ASN A 303 11.85 4.04 -14.17
CA ASN A 303 11.71 4.87 -12.95
C ASN A 303 10.88 6.14 -13.20
N LEU A 304 10.92 6.69 -14.41
CA LEU A 304 10.05 7.79 -14.80
C LEU A 304 8.59 7.33 -14.86
N CYS A 305 8.31 6.21 -15.55
CA CYS A 305 6.97 5.61 -15.62
C CYS A 305 6.42 5.30 -14.22
N SER A 306 7.27 4.73 -13.35
CA SER A 306 6.94 4.42 -11.95
C SER A 306 6.49 5.65 -11.17
N ARG A 307 7.08 6.83 -11.43
CA ARG A 307 6.77 8.08 -10.72
C ARG A 307 5.60 8.83 -11.34
N SER A 308 5.40 8.71 -12.65
CA SER A 308 4.32 9.38 -13.38
C SER A 308 3.03 8.56 -13.47
N GLY A 309 3.08 7.25 -13.15
CA GLY A 309 1.94 6.34 -13.27
C GLY A 309 1.60 5.96 -14.72
N GLU A 310 2.53 6.12 -15.66
CA GLU A 310 2.29 5.95 -17.11
C GLU A 310 2.51 4.50 -17.56
N LEU A 311 1.57 3.61 -17.22
CA LEU A 311 1.67 2.16 -17.46
C LEU A 311 1.83 1.81 -18.96
N CYS A 312 1.09 2.48 -19.85
CA CYS A 312 1.14 2.21 -21.29
C CYS A 312 2.53 2.49 -21.89
N PHE A 313 3.21 3.54 -21.41
CA PHE A 313 4.57 3.85 -21.84
C PHE A 313 5.56 2.86 -21.21
N GLY A 314 5.38 2.49 -19.94
CA GLY A 314 6.16 1.45 -19.29
C GLY A 314 6.14 0.11 -20.03
N LYS A 315 4.97 -0.33 -20.51
CA LYS A 315 4.80 -1.55 -21.33
C LYS A 315 5.58 -1.47 -22.66
N GLN A 316 5.63 -0.29 -23.29
CA GLN A 316 6.43 -0.10 -24.51
C GLN A 316 7.94 -0.19 -24.24
N VAL A 317 8.39 0.40 -23.13
CA VAL A 317 9.79 0.32 -22.70
C VAL A 317 10.17 -1.12 -22.33
N HIS A 318 9.27 -1.86 -21.68
CA HIS A 318 9.46 -3.29 -21.40
C HIS A 318 9.62 -4.12 -22.69
N CYS A 319 8.74 -3.93 -23.68
CA CYS A 319 8.89 -4.57 -24.99
C CYS A 319 10.23 -4.24 -25.66
N LEU A 320 10.75 -3.03 -25.48
CA LEU A 320 12.06 -2.65 -25.99
C LEU A 320 13.20 -3.35 -25.24
N VAL A 321 13.11 -3.46 -23.90
CA VAL A 321 14.06 -4.22 -23.08
C VAL A 321 14.19 -5.66 -23.60
N MET A 322 13.05 -6.33 -23.85
CA MET A 322 12.99 -7.69 -24.39
C MET A 322 13.65 -7.77 -25.78
N LYS A 323 13.30 -6.85 -26.69
CA LYS A 323 13.89 -6.82 -28.06
C LYS A 323 15.39 -6.58 -28.06
N MET A 324 15.92 -5.96 -27.01
CA MET A 324 17.35 -5.68 -26.85
C MET A 324 18.09 -6.78 -26.08
N GLY A 325 17.39 -7.76 -25.49
CA GLY A 325 17.97 -8.85 -24.70
C GLY A 325 18.57 -8.39 -23.37
N PHE A 326 18.02 -7.32 -22.78
CA PHE A 326 18.47 -6.81 -21.47
C PHE A 326 17.66 -7.37 -20.29
N ASP A 327 16.65 -8.17 -20.56
CA ASP A 327 15.76 -8.83 -19.60
C ASP A 327 16.45 -9.93 -18.79
N GLU A 328 17.35 -10.72 -19.39
CA GLU A 328 18.03 -11.83 -18.69
C GLU A 328 19.38 -11.42 -18.06
N GLY A 329 20.02 -10.36 -18.57
CA GLY A 329 21.42 -10.04 -18.27
C GLY A 329 21.67 -8.93 -17.25
N SER A 330 20.63 -8.25 -16.75
CA SER A 330 20.79 -7.05 -15.91
C SER A 330 19.79 -6.97 -14.77
N VAL A 331 20.25 -7.29 -13.56
CA VAL A 331 19.49 -7.16 -12.30
C VAL A 331 18.85 -5.77 -12.14
N HIS A 332 19.54 -4.70 -12.54
CA HIS A 332 19.01 -3.34 -12.47
C HIS A 332 17.79 -3.10 -13.36
N VAL A 333 17.67 -3.79 -14.49
CA VAL A 333 16.52 -3.67 -15.40
C VAL A 333 15.38 -4.49 -14.86
N GLN A 334 15.66 -5.71 -14.41
CA GLN A 334 14.69 -6.61 -13.77
C GLN A 334 14.05 -5.94 -12.55
N SER A 335 14.85 -5.40 -11.62
CA SER A 335 14.37 -4.69 -10.43
C SER A 335 13.56 -3.44 -10.77
N ALA A 336 13.93 -2.70 -11.83
CA ALA A 336 13.21 -1.51 -12.28
C ALA A 336 11.89 -1.83 -13.00
N LEU A 337 11.81 -2.97 -13.72
CA LEU A 337 10.56 -3.43 -14.33
C LEU A 337 9.53 -3.81 -13.25
N ILE A 338 9.95 -4.57 -12.24
CA ILE A 338 9.13 -4.95 -11.09
C ILE A 338 8.55 -3.70 -10.41
N ASP A 339 9.42 -2.73 -10.07
CA ASP A 339 9.02 -1.47 -9.41
C ASP A 339 8.11 -0.61 -10.30
N MET A 340 8.33 -0.61 -11.62
CA MET A 340 7.49 0.12 -12.59
C MET A 340 6.07 -0.42 -12.65
N TYR A 341 5.90 -1.73 -12.78
CA TYR A 341 4.59 -2.34 -12.78
C TYR A 341 3.87 -2.13 -11.44
N GLY A 342 4.58 -2.37 -10.32
CA GLY A 342 4.03 -2.21 -8.97
C GLY A 342 3.58 -0.79 -8.66
N LYS A 343 4.43 0.21 -8.91
CA LYS A 343 4.09 1.63 -8.65
C LYS A 343 3.05 2.18 -9.63
N CYS A 344 2.88 1.56 -10.80
CA CYS A 344 1.77 1.83 -11.71
C CYS A 344 0.48 1.08 -11.32
N ARG A 345 0.42 0.43 -10.16
CA ARG A 345 -0.71 -0.37 -9.65
C ARG A 345 -1.08 -1.59 -10.51
N ASP A 346 -0.14 -2.10 -11.31
CA ASP A 346 -0.28 -3.36 -12.08
C ASP A 346 0.53 -4.46 -11.35
N ILE A 347 -0.01 -4.98 -10.24
CA ILE A 347 0.72 -5.93 -9.39
C ILE A 347 0.95 -7.27 -10.10
N GLU A 348 -0.02 -7.72 -10.90
CA GLU A 348 0.09 -8.93 -11.72
C GLU A 348 1.29 -8.85 -12.67
N GLY A 349 1.47 -7.71 -13.35
CA GLY A 349 2.63 -7.48 -14.20
C GLY A 349 3.96 -7.48 -13.42
N SER A 350 3.96 -6.98 -12.19
CA SER A 350 5.14 -6.95 -11.31
C SER A 350 5.56 -8.37 -10.89
N VAL A 351 4.58 -9.17 -10.44
CA VAL A 351 4.77 -10.58 -10.05
C VAL A 351 5.19 -11.43 -11.25
N ALA A 352 4.56 -11.26 -12.41
CA ALA A 352 4.90 -12.00 -13.62
C ALA A 352 6.36 -11.80 -14.05
N VAL A 353 6.86 -10.55 -14.01
CA VAL A 353 8.28 -10.26 -14.28
C VAL A 353 9.18 -10.95 -13.26
N PHE A 354 8.80 -10.93 -11.97
CA PHE A 354 9.58 -11.57 -10.89
C PHE A 354 9.62 -13.10 -11.01
N GLU A 355 8.51 -13.74 -11.37
CA GLU A 355 8.42 -15.19 -11.55
C GLU A 355 9.21 -15.69 -12.75
N CYS A 356 9.29 -14.88 -13.81
CA CYS A 356 10.06 -15.20 -15.01
C CYS A 356 11.58 -15.06 -14.83
N LEU A 357 12.08 -14.62 -13.67
CA LEU A 357 13.50 -14.44 -13.44
C LEU A 357 14.23 -15.80 -13.29
N PRO A 358 15.29 -16.06 -14.08
CA PRO A 358 16.04 -17.32 -13.98
C PRO A 358 16.85 -17.42 -12.68
N LYS A 359 17.22 -16.28 -12.09
CA LYS A 359 17.84 -16.19 -10.77
C LYS A 359 17.32 -14.95 -10.06
N ARG A 360 16.64 -15.15 -8.94
CA ARG A 360 16.14 -14.06 -8.10
C ARG A 360 17.26 -13.55 -7.21
N THR A 361 17.41 -12.24 -7.15
CA THR A 361 18.39 -11.57 -6.28
C THR A 361 17.69 -10.75 -5.22
N LEU A 362 18.43 -10.38 -4.18
CA LEU A 362 17.93 -9.53 -3.09
C LEU A 362 17.31 -8.21 -3.62
N GLU A 363 17.88 -7.63 -4.66
CA GLU A 363 17.37 -6.41 -5.30
C GLU A 363 15.98 -6.61 -5.92
N CYS A 364 15.74 -7.76 -6.58
CA CYS A 364 14.45 -8.10 -7.16
C CYS A 364 13.39 -8.35 -6.07
N PHE A 365 13.76 -9.06 -5.01
CA PHE A 365 12.90 -9.24 -3.83
C PHE A 365 12.54 -7.88 -3.21
N ASN A 366 13.52 -7.01 -2.97
CA ASN A 366 13.27 -5.67 -2.41
C ASN A 366 12.38 -4.79 -3.32
N SER A 367 12.53 -4.89 -4.64
CA SER A 367 11.62 -4.21 -5.59
C SER A 367 10.19 -4.74 -5.51
N LEU A 368 10.00 -6.06 -5.41
CA LEU A 368 8.67 -6.65 -5.30
C LEU A 368 8.05 -6.35 -3.93
N MET A 369 8.83 -6.38 -2.84
CA MET A 369 8.40 -5.93 -1.51
C MET A 369 7.93 -4.48 -1.55
N SER A 370 8.68 -3.58 -2.19
CA SER A 370 8.26 -2.17 -2.38
C SER A 370 6.96 -2.04 -3.20
N SER A 371 6.81 -2.88 -4.23
CA SER A 371 5.61 -2.94 -5.08
C SER A 371 4.38 -3.40 -4.30
N LEU A 372 4.49 -4.51 -3.58
CA LEU A 372 3.44 -5.03 -2.69
C LEU A 372 3.08 -4.03 -1.59
N SER A 373 4.07 -3.34 -1.02
CA SER A 373 3.83 -2.24 -0.07
C SER A 373 2.98 -1.12 -0.65
N HIS A 374 3.15 -0.80 -1.93
CA HIS A 374 2.43 0.29 -2.59
C HIS A 374 1.01 -0.11 -3.01
N CYS A 375 0.80 -1.39 -3.29
CA CYS A 375 -0.49 -1.99 -3.61
C CYS A 375 -1.28 -2.44 -2.36
N GLU A 376 -0.77 -2.17 -1.16
CA GLU A 376 -1.39 -2.53 0.14
C GLU A 376 -1.59 -4.05 0.34
N ALA A 377 -0.85 -4.88 -0.41
CA ALA A 377 -0.85 -6.34 -0.32
C ALA A 377 0.16 -6.84 0.73
N VAL A 378 -0.21 -6.70 2.01
CA VAL A 378 0.70 -6.92 3.15
C VAL A 378 0.92 -8.41 3.44
N GLU A 379 -0.04 -9.27 3.14
CA GLU A 379 0.05 -10.73 3.35
C GLU A 379 1.09 -11.35 2.42
N ASP A 380 0.96 -11.08 1.11
CA ASP A 380 1.92 -11.49 0.08
C ASP A 380 3.35 -11.02 0.39
N MET A 381 3.50 -9.85 1.03
CA MET A 381 4.81 -9.34 1.44
C MET A 381 5.44 -10.22 2.54
N VAL A 382 4.66 -10.71 3.49
CA VAL A 382 5.16 -11.59 4.57
C VAL A 382 5.51 -12.96 3.99
N GLU A 383 4.71 -13.48 3.07
CA GLU A 383 5.02 -14.72 2.35
C GLU A 383 6.29 -14.58 1.51
N LEU A 384 6.45 -13.47 0.81
CA LEU A 384 7.64 -13.17 0.03
C LEU A 384 8.90 -13.07 0.91
N LEU A 385 8.79 -12.55 2.14
CA LEU A 385 9.87 -12.58 3.12
C LEU A 385 10.23 -14.02 3.53
N GLY A 386 9.23 -14.89 3.69
CA GLY A 386 9.42 -16.33 3.94
C GLY A 386 10.17 -17.00 2.79
N LEU A 387 9.69 -16.80 1.55
CA LEU A 387 10.32 -17.31 0.34
C LEU A 387 11.78 -16.85 0.19
N MET A 388 12.06 -15.59 0.50
CA MET A 388 13.42 -15.04 0.45
C MET A 388 14.37 -15.75 1.42
N VAL A 389 13.88 -16.07 2.63
CA VAL A 389 14.65 -16.83 3.62
C VAL A 389 14.83 -18.28 3.18
N ASP A 390 13.80 -18.91 2.59
CA ASP A 390 13.85 -20.28 2.07
C ASP A 390 14.82 -20.42 0.88
N GLU A 391 14.93 -19.40 0.03
CA GLU A 391 15.95 -19.32 -1.04
C GLU A 391 17.37 -19.03 -0.51
N GLY A 392 17.55 -18.92 0.81
CA GLY A 392 18.85 -18.72 1.45
C GLY A 392 19.40 -17.30 1.33
N LEU A 393 18.55 -16.32 0.98
CA LEU A 393 18.91 -14.90 0.97
C LEU A 393 18.71 -14.31 2.36
N VAL A 394 19.59 -13.39 2.76
CA VAL A 394 19.54 -12.75 4.09
C VAL A 394 18.78 -11.43 3.98
N PRO A 395 17.66 -11.25 4.72
CA PRO A 395 16.98 -9.96 4.85
C PRO A 395 17.90 -8.84 5.28
N ASP A 396 17.97 -7.78 4.47
CA ASP A 396 18.79 -6.61 4.73
C ASP A 396 17.98 -5.49 5.43
N GLU A 397 18.63 -4.34 5.65
CA GLU A 397 17.99 -3.16 6.24
C GLU A 397 16.74 -2.72 5.45
N VAL A 398 16.79 -2.78 4.12
CA VAL A 398 15.71 -2.32 3.24
C VAL A 398 14.54 -3.29 3.30
N THR A 399 14.80 -4.60 3.29
CA THR A 399 13.76 -5.62 3.43
C THR A 399 13.01 -5.43 4.76
N ILE A 400 13.73 -5.37 5.89
CA ILE A 400 13.12 -5.29 7.22
C ILE A 400 12.40 -3.96 7.42
N SER A 401 13.01 -2.83 7.01
CA SER A 401 12.38 -1.52 7.16
C SER A 401 11.13 -1.35 6.31
N THR A 402 11.10 -1.91 5.09
CA THR A 402 9.92 -1.91 4.21
C THR A 402 8.82 -2.79 4.77
N THR A 403 9.16 -4.00 5.24
CA THR A 403 8.20 -4.92 5.86
C THR A 403 7.56 -4.31 7.11
N LEU A 404 8.37 -3.73 7.99
CA LEU A 404 7.87 -3.07 9.20
C LEU A 404 6.95 -1.88 8.88
N LYS A 405 7.26 -1.13 7.82
CA LYS A 405 6.46 0.04 7.41
C LYS A 405 5.13 -0.36 6.79
N ALA A 406 5.09 -1.43 5.99
CA ALA A 406 3.84 -1.96 5.45
C ALA A 406 2.96 -2.54 6.57
N LEU A 407 3.56 -3.32 7.47
CA LEU A 407 2.88 -3.85 8.66
C LEU A 407 2.37 -2.75 9.59
N SER A 408 3.03 -1.59 9.67
CA SER A 408 2.58 -0.48 10.54
C SER A 408 1.34 0.24 10.01
N VAL A 409 1.07 0.16 8.70
CA VAL A 409 -0.05 0.86 8.05
C VAL A 409 -1.28 -0.05 7.91
N SER A 410 -1.10 -1.37 7.86
CA SER A 410 -2.18 -2.34 7.75
C SER A 410 -3.12 -2.36 8.97
N ALA A 411 -4.42 -2.56 8.75
CA ALA A 411 -5.37 -2.88 9.83
C ALA A 411 -5.01 -4.20 10.56
N LEU A 412 -4.22 -5.06 9.91
CA LEU A 412 -3.64 -6.30 10.45
C LEU A 412 -2.35 -6.08 11.27
N ALA A 413 -1.98 -4.83 11.61
CA ALA A 413 -0.81 -4.48 12.43
C ALA A 413 -0.87 -5.16 13.81
N SER A 414 -0.52 -6.44 13.86
CA SER A 414 -0.39 -7.15 15.11
C SER A 414 0.95 -6.72 15.70
N PHE A 415 0.89 -6.21 16.93
CA PHE A 415 2.05 -5.94 17.75
C PHE A 415 3.04 -7.12 17.78
N THR A 416 2.55 -8.36 17.66
CA THR A 416 3.38 -9.58 17.65
C THR A 416 4.25 -9.73 16.40
N SER A 417 3.76 -9.32 15.22
CA SER A 417 4.54 -9.36 13.97
C SER A 417 5.67 -8.34 13.99
N SER A 418 5.39 -7.11 14.45
CA SER A 418 6.44 -6.09 14.64
C SER A 418 7.45 -6.49 15.70
N GLN A 419 7.04 -7.15 16.79
CA GLN A 419 7.97 -7.72 17.78
C GLN A 419 8.86 -8.82 17.20
N SER A 420 8.32 -9.70 16.38
CA SER A 420 9.10 -10.79 15.77
C SER A 420 10.18 -10.25 14.84
N LEU A 421 9.84 -9.25 14.00
CA LEU A 421 10.80 -8.55 13.15
C LEU A 421 11.80 -7.71 13.97
N HIS A 422 11.39 -7.13 15.09
CA HIS A 422 12.30 -6.46 16.01
C HIS A 422 13.31 -7.43 16.63
N CYS A 423 12.87 -8.61 17.06
CA CYS A 423 13.77 -9.67 17.55
C CYS A 423 14.75 -10.13 16.47
N TYR A 424 14.29 -10.30 15.22
CA TYR A 424 15.16 -10.59 14.08
C TYR A 424 16.19 -9.48 13.87
N ALA A 425 15.74 -8.21 13.81
CA ALA A 425 16.63 -7.06 13.61
C ALA A 425 17.73 -6.97 14.67
N LEU A 426 17.42 -7.27 15.94
CA LEU A 426 18.41 -7.31 17.02
C LEU A 426 19.40 -8.48 16.84
N LYS A 427 18.90 -9.69 16.55
CA LYS A 427 19.75 -10.89 16.35
C LYS A 427 20.68 -10.75 15.15
N SER A 428 20.22 -10.09 14.09
CA SER A 428 20.97 -9.88 12.85
C SER A 428 21.86 -8.62 12.89
N GLY A 429 21.91 -7.89 13.99
CA GLY A 429 22.70 -6.66 14.12
C GLY A 429 22.14 -5.45 13.35
N LEU A 430 20.94 -5.57 12.77
CA LEU A 430 20.28 -4.52 11.99
C LEU A 430 19.59 -3.46 12.88
N GLY A 431 19.39 -3.72 14.17
CA GLY A 431 18.70 -2.79 15.09
C GLY A 431 19.36 -1.42 15.24
N GLY A 432 20.66 -1.31 14.97
CA GLY A 432 21.39 -0.02 14.98
C GLY A 432 21.24 0.80 13.69
N HIS A 433 20.65 0.23 12.63
CA HIS A 433 20.46 0.92 11.36
C HIS A 433 19.31 1.92 11.44
N ALA A 434 19.54 3.11 10.89
CA ALA A 434 18.59 4.23 11.01
C ALA A 434 17.22 3.92 10.38
N ALA A 435 17.14 3.28 9.20
CA ALA A 435 15.83 3.03 8.58
C ALA A 435 15.02 1.99 9.36
N VAL A 436 15.67 0.92 9.84
CA VAL A 436 15.02 -0.11 10.67
C VAL A 436 14.54 0.49 11.99
N ALA A 437 15.39 1.26 12.68
CA ALA A 437 15.00 1.93 13.92
C ALA A 437 13.83 2.91 13.70
N CYS A 438 13.83 3.67 12.60
CA CYS A 438 12.72 4.58 12.26
C CYS A 438 11.41 3.83 11.97
N SER A 439 11.47 2.71 11.22
CA SER A 439 10.29 1.89 10.95
C SER A 439 9.76 1.20 12.22
N LEU A 440 10.64 0.73 13.11
CA LEU A 440 10.25 0.18 14.42
C LEU A 440 9.59 1.26 15.31
N MET A 441 10.16 2.46 15.33
CA MET A 441 9.59 3.60 16.06
C MET A 441 8.19 3.96 15.52
N ASP A 442 8.01 4.02 14.19
CA ASP A 442 6.69 4.27 13.58
C ASP A 442 5.71 3.15 13.94
N ALA A 443 6.10 1.88 13.80
CA ALA A 443 5.26 0.72 14.13
C ALA A 443 4.80 0.72 15.59
N TYR A 444 5.71 0.84 16.56
CA TYR A 444 5.34 0.88 17.97
C TYR A 444 4.56 2.13 18.35
N SER A 445 4.85 3.28 17.73
CA SER A 445 4.10 4.51 18.00
C SER A 445 2.64 4.43 17.54
N ARG A 446 2.36 3.71 16.43
CA ARG A 446 1.00 3.49 15.93
C ARG A 446 0.21 2.52 16.82
N SER A 447 0.89 1.54 17.40
CA SER A 447 0.30 0.63 18.40
C SER A 447 0.18 1.25 19.80
N GLY A 448 0.51 2.53 19.99
CA GLY A 448 0.41 3.23 21.28
C GLY A 448 1.55 2.94 22.27
N HIS A 449 2.60 2.21 21.87
CA HIS A 449 3.71 1.81 22.75
C HIS A 449 4.88 2.79 22.73
N VAL A 450 4.64 4.04 23.12
CA VAL A 450 5.63 5.14 23.07
C VAL A 450 6.88 4.84 23.92
N ASP A 451 6.75 4.09 25.01
CA ASP A 451 7.91 3.71 25.84
C ASP A 451 8.91 2.81 25.11
N LEU A 452 8.42 1.92 24.25
CA LEU A 452 9.29 1.08 23.42
C LEU A 452 9.96 1.92 22.33
N THR A 453 9.22 2.83 21.69
CA THR A 453 9.77 3.81 20.75
C THR A 453 10.92 4.60 21.38
N ARG A 454 10.74 5.09 22.61
CA ARG A 454 11.78 5.83 23.35
C ARG A 454 13.02 4.99 23.62
N ARG A 455 12.85 3.75 24.10
CA ARG A 455 13.98 2.82 24.33
C ARG A 455 14.77 2.53 23.06
N ILE A 456 14.09 2.37 21.92
CA ILE A 456 14.74 2.17 20.62
C ILE A 456 15.56 3.40 20.27
N PHE A 457 14.99 4.61 20.38
CA PHE A 457 15.70 5.85 20.11
C PHE A 457 16.92 6.04 21.02
N GLU A 458 16.79 5.76 22.31
CA GLU A 458 17.88 5.86 23.30
C GLU A 458 18.98 4.82 23.09
N SER A 459 18.65 3.66 22.50
CA SER A 459 19.62 2.61 22.17
C SER A 459 20.55 2.98 21.00
N LEU A 460 20.21 4.00 20.21
CA LEU A 460 21.01 4.44 19.07
C LEU A 460 22.24 5.25 19.52
N PRO A 461 23.47 4.83 19.17
CA PRO A 461 24.69 5.53 19.61
C PRO A 461 24.82 6.96 19.07
N SER A 462 24.33 7.18 17.85
CA SER A 462 24.35 8.48 17.17
C SER A 462 23.10 8.64 16.28
N PRO A 463 21.95 9.04 16.85
CA PRO A 463 20.71 9.20 16.11
C PRO A 463 20.85 10.26 15.00
N SER A 464 20.45 9.90 13.77
CA SER A 464 20.43 10.83 12.63
C SER A 464 19.24 11.80 12.70
N ALA A 465 19.24 12.83 11.85
CA ALA A 465 18.11 13.76 11.73
C ALA A 465 16.76 13.05 11.42
N ILE A 466 16.81 11.94 10.68
CA ILE A 466 15.62 11.13 10.36
C ILE A 466 15.10 10.42 11.62
N CYS A 467 15.99 9.88 12.46
CA CYS A 467 15.62 9.26 13.73
C CYS A 467 14.94 10.26 14.69
N PHE A 468 15.48 11.48 14.78
CA PHE A 468 14.86 12.56 15.53
C PHE A 468 13.48 12.91 14.99
N THR A 469 13.34 13.04 13.67
CA THR A 469 12.05 13.32 13.01
C THR A 469 11.02 12.22 13.29
N SER A 470 11.41 10.95 13.21
CA SER A 470 10.54 9.82 13.55
C SER A 470 10.11 9.82 15.01
N MET A 471 11.01 10.19 15.95
CA MET A 471 10.67 10.30 17.38
C MET A 471 9.70 11.46 17.64
N ILE A 472 9.91 12.61 17.01
CA ILE A 472 9.00 13.77 17.09
C ILE A 472 7.62 13.39 16.55
N ASN A 473 7.56 12.68 15.42
CA ASN A 473 6.30 12.19 14.85
C ASN A 473 5.60 11.19 15.78
N ALA A 474 6.35 10.27 16.39
CA ALA A 474 5.81 9.30 17.33
C ALA A 474 5.15 9.98 18.54
N TYR A 475 5.80 10.98 19.11
CA TYR A 475 5.23 11.78 20.19
C TYR A 475 4.02 12.60 19.75
N ALA A 476 4.08 13.24 18.57
CA ALA A 476 2.96 14.00 18.01
C ALA A 476 1.70 13.14 17.87
N ARG A 477 1.81 11.95 17.28
CA ARG A 477 0.68 11.02 17.05
C ARG A 477 0.04 10.49 18.33
N ASN A 478 0.79 10.44 19.42
CA ASN A 478 0.33 9.95 20.72
C ASN A 478 -0.09 11.08 21.67
N GLY A 479 -0.27 12.31 21.16
CA GLY A 479 -0.70 13.45 21.99
C GLY A 479 0.34 13.93 23.00
N MET A 480 1.63 13.69 22.74
CA MET A 480 2.76 14.07 23.60
C MET A 480 3.56 15.23 22.98
N GLY A 481 2.88 16.31 22.63
CA GLY A 481 3.45 17.44 21.89
C GLY A 481 4.63 18.11 22.59
N LYS A 482 4.60 18.24 23.94
CA LYS A 482 5.68 18.86 24.72
C LYS A 482 6.98 18.07 24.63
N GLU A 483 6.88 16.75 24.73
CA GLU A 483 8.00 15.82 24.57
C GLU A 483 8.56 15.88 23.14
N GLY A 484 7.67 15.96 22.13
CA GLY A 484 8.06 16.18 20.74
C GLY A 484 8.90 17.46 20.54
N ILE A 485 8.50 18.56 21.17
CA ILE A 485 9.24 19.84 21.11
C ILE A 485 10.57 19.74 21.85
N ALA A 486 10.62 19.06 23.00
CA ALA A 486 11.87 18.81 23.72
C ALA A 486 12.87 18.00 22.86
N VAL A 487 12.39 17.01 22.11
CA VAL A 487 13.22 16.25 21.16
C VAL A 487 13.71 17.12 19.98
N LEU A 488 12.88 18.05 19.49
CA LEU A 488 13.30 19.02 18.47
C LEU A 488 14.41 19.95 19.00
N GLN A 489 14.30 20.42 20.25
CA GLN A 489 15.35 21.23 20.88
C GLN A 489 16.66 20.43 21.02
N ALA A 490 16.59 19.19 21.49
CA ALA A 490 17.76 18.30 21.58
C ALA A 490 18.41 18.04 20.21
N MET A 491 17.62 17.96 19.13
CA MET A 491 18.14 17.86 17.75
C MET A 491 18.96 19.09 17.36
N ILE A 492 18.46 20.29 17.70
CA ILE A 492 19.11 21.57 17.42
C ILE A 492 20.40 21.73 18.24
N GLU A 493 20.37 21.38 19.54
CA GLU A 493 21.55 21.41 20.43
C GLU A 493 22.69 20.51 19.91
N ARG A 494 22.35 19.38 19.29
CA ARG A 494 23.30 18.48 18.61
C ARG A 494 23.77 18.98 17.24
N ARG A 495 23.43 20.21 16.85
CA ARG A 495 23.76 20.84 15.56
C ARG A 495 23.24 20.08 14.34
N LEU A 496 22.20 19.26 14.51
CA LEU A 496 21.48 18.65 13.39
C LEU A 496 20.46 19.67 12.88
N ARG A 497 20.32 19.80 11.56
CA ARG A 497 19.41 20.77 10.95
C ARG A 497 18.01 20.16 10.78
N PRO A 498 16.97 20.68 11.43
CA PRO A 498 15.60 20.27 11.17
C PRO A 498 15.19 20.61 9.74
N ASP A 499 14.45 19.71 9.10
CA ASP A 499 13.93 19.94 7.76
C ASP A 499 12.43 20.26 7.78
N LYS A 500 11.83 20.42 6.60
CA LYS A 500 10.39 20.67 6.45
C LYS A 500 9.54 19.58 7.10
N VAL A 501 9.95 18.32 7.03
CA VAL A 501 9.18 17.21 7.61
C VAL A 501 9.28 17.25 9.14
N THR A 502 10.48 17.52 9.68
CA THR A 502 10.69 17.66 11.13
C THR A 502 9.78 18.74 11.73
N PHE A 503 9.75 19.92 11.12
CA PHE A 503 8.89 21.01 11.58
C PHE A 503 7.41 20.69 11.46
N LEU A 504 6.97 20.05 10.38
CA LEU A 504 5.60 19.61 10.23
C LEU A 504 5.17 18.63 11.34
N CYS A 505 6.02 17.65 11.69
CA CYS A 505 5.75 16.72 12.79
C CYS A 505 5.64 17.43 14.14
N ALA A 506 6.54 18.37 14.43
CA ALA A 506 6.49 19.16 15.66
C ALA A 506 5.21 20.00 15.75
N LEU A 507 4.86 20.72 14.67
CA LEU A 507 3.63 21.50 14.58
C LEU A 507 2.38 20.64 14.69
N SER A 508 2.38 19.43 14.11
CA SER A 508 1.28 18.47 14.25
C SER A 508 1.12 18.04 15.70
N GLY A 509 2.23 17.83 16.42
CA GLY A 509 2.22 17.56 17.85
C GLY A 509 1.61 18.71 18.65
N CYS A 510 1.99 19.95 18.36
CA CYS A 510 1.37 21.14 18.96
C CYS A 510 -0.14 21.22 18.66
N ASN A 511 -0.54 20.95 17.42
CA ASN A 511 -1.94 20.95 16.98
C ASN A 511 -2.78 19.93 17.77
N TYR A 512 -2.35 18.67 17.84
CA TYR A 512 -3.10 17.60 18.52
C TYR A 512 -3.19 17.81 20.04
N THR A 513 -2.25 18.54 20.64
CA THR A 513 -2.21 18.82 22.08
C THR A 513 -2.72 20.20 22.48
N GLY A 514 -2.96 21.10 21.53
CA GLY A 514 -3.39 22.48 21.78
C GLY A 514 -2.29 23.42 22.29
N LEU A 515 -1.01 23.16 21.97
CA LEU A 515 0.13 24.00 22.38
C LEU A 515 0.33 25.19 21.44
N VAL A 516 -0.52 26.21 21.60
CA VAL A 516 -0.57 27.38 20.70
C VAL A 516 0.74 28.18 20.71
N GLU A 517 1.23 28.56 21.89
CA GLU A 517 2.42 29.43 22.00
C GLU A 517 3.69 28.71 21.50
N GLU A 518 3.86 27.44 21.88
CA GLU A 518 4.98 26.65 21.40
C GLU A 518 4.87 26.40 19.89
N GLY A 519 3.67 26.18 19.36
CA GLY A 519 3.40 26.11 17.91
C GLY A 519 3.83 27.37 17.16
N ARG A 520 3.53 28.57 17.69
CA ARG A 520 3.99 29.85 17.12
C ARG A 520 5.51 29.94 17.06
N VAL A 521 6.17 29.65 18.19
CA VAL A 521 7.64 29.68 18.28
C VAL A 521 8.26 28.74 17.26
N VAL A 522 7.74 27.50 17.15
CA VAL A 522 8.21 26.52 16.17
C VAL A 522 8.01 27.04 14.74
N PHE A 523 6.83 27.55 14.40
CA PHE A 523 6.50 28.05 13.05
C PHE A 523 7.38 29.24 12.63
N GLU A 524 7.58 30.22 13.52
CA GLU A 524 8.42 31.39 13.26
C GLU A 524 9.90 31.04 13.12
N SER A 525 10.38 30.11 13.97
CA SER A 525 11.78 29.67 13.96
C SER A 525 12.20 29.05 12.62
N MET A 526 11.26 28.41 11.89
CA MET A 526 11.52 27.75 10.61
C MET A 526 12.29 28.65 9.65
N LYS A 527 11.76 29.86 9.41
CA LYS A 527 12.37 30.81 8.49
C LYS A 527 13.42 31.67 9.18
N ALA A 528 13.12 32.17 10.39
CA ALA A 528 13.95 33.15 11.07
C ALA A 528 15.30 32.57 11.53
N LEU A 529 15.32 31.33 12.01
CA LEU A 529 16.51 30.70 12.59
C LEU A 529 17.10 29.61 11.70
N HIS A 530 16.27 28.91 10.92
CA HIS A 530 16.70 27.72 10.17
C HIS A 530 16.68 27.88 8.63
N GLY A 531 16.17 29.01 8.11
CA GLY A 531 16.09 29.26 6.67
C GLY A 531 15.17 28.31 5.90
N VAL A 532 14.28 27.60 6.60
CA VAL A 532 13.30 26.67 6.04
C VAL A 532 12.02 27.44 5.74
N ASN A 533 11.67 27.56 4.46
CA ASN A 533 10.41 28.20 4.07
C ASN A 533 9.21 27.26 4.34
N PRO A 534 8.21 27.71 5.12
CA PRO A 534 7.00 26.92 5.36
C PRO A 534 6.22 26.66 4.07
N ASP A 535 5.74 25.43 3.90
CA ASP A 535 4.90 25.02 2.76
C ASP A 535 3.40 24.99 3.15
N ARG A 536 2.53 24.69 2.18
CA ARG A 536 1.07 24.58 2.37
C ARG A 536 0.66 23.75 3.59
N ARG A 537 1.35 22.64 3.89
CA ARG A 537 1.01 21.74 5.01
C ARG A 537 1.33 22.37 6.37
N HIS A 538 2.41 23.14 6.46
CA HIS A 538 2.77 23.86 7.69
C HIS A 538 1.73 24.93 8.02
N PHE A 539 1.30 25.69 7.01
CA PHE A 539 0.23 26.68 7.15
C PHE A 539 -1.09 25.99 7.56
N SER A 540 -1.48 24.91 6.90
CA SER A 540 -2.69 24.16 7.25
C SER A 540 -2.67 23.67 8.70
N CYS A 541 -1.53 23.18 9.18
CA CYS A 541 -1.39 22.70 10.56
C CYS A 541 -1.50 23.83 11.58
N MET A 542 -0.86 24.96 11.31
CA MET A 542 -0.89 26.13 12.20
C MET A 542 -2.29 26.78 12.22
N VAL A 543 -2.95 26.84 11.07
CA VAL A 543 -4.35 27.34 10.96
C VAL A 543 -5.30 26.44 11.73
N ASP A 544 -5.19 25.11 11.62
CA ASP A 544 -6.01 24.18 12.40
C ASP A 544 -5.79 24.35 13.91
N LEU A 545 -4.53 24.50 14.35
CA LEU A 545 -4.20 24.75 15.76
C LEU A 545 -4.84 26.05 16.29
N LEU A 546 -4.71 27.16 15.55
CA LEU A 546 -5.32 28.45 15.92
C LEU A 546 -6.85 28.39 15.89
N CYS A 547 -7.41 27.69 14.89
CA CYS A 547 -8.84 27.48 14.76
C CYS A 547 -9.44 26.73 15.94
N ARG A 548 -8.81 25.62 16.37
CA ARG A 548 -9.23 24.85 17.56
C ARG A 548 -9.12 25.65 18.86
N ALA A 549 -8.15 26.56 18.93
CA ALA A 549 -7.97 27.47 20.05
C ALA A 549 -8.93 28.68 20.03
N GLY A 550 -9.75 28.84 18.99
CA GLY A 550 -10.67 29.98 18.83
C GLY A 550 -10.00 31.29 18.39
N LEU A 551 -8.72 31.28 18.00
CA LEU A 551 -7.94 32.44 17.56
C LEU A 551 -8.17 32.74 16.07
N LEU A 552 -9.43 32.98 15.70
CA LEU A 552 -9.89 32.97 14.31
C LEU A 552 -9.37 34.13 13.46
N TYR A 553 -9.23 35.34 14.04
CA TYR A 553 -8.68 36.50 13.33
C TYR A 553 -7.20 36.27 12.95
N GLU A 554 -6.43 35.67 13.84
CA GLU A 554 -5.02 35.32 13.59
C GLU A 554 -4.90 34.20 12.55
N ALA A 555 -5.80 33.21 12.61
CA ALA A 555 -5.87 32.14 11.61
C ALA A 555 -6.17 32.69 10.20
N GLU A 556 -7.09 33.67 10.10
CA GLU A 556 -7.39 34.37 8.85
C GLU A 556 -6.18 35.16 8.33
N GLU A 557 -5.49 35.93 9.18
CA GLU A 557 -4.29 36.69 8.80
C GLU A 557 -3.19 35.75 8.28
N LEU A 558 -3.00 34.61 8.95
CA LEU A 558 -2.01 33.61 8.57
C LEU A 558 -2.32 32.98 7.20
N LEU A 559 -3.60 32.72 6.89
CA LEU A 559 -4.03 32.25 5.58
C LEU A 559 -3.76 33.25 4.46
N LEU A 560 -3.99 34.54 4.71
CA LEU A 560 -3.71 35.61 3.73
C LEU A 560 -2.21 35.73 3.41
N ARG A 561 -1.35 35.30 4.34
CA ARG A 561 0.12 35.25 4.19
C ARG A 561 0.64 33.94 3.60
N ALA A 562 -0.20 32.91 3.43
CA ALA A 562 0.21 31.58 2.97
C ALA A 562 0.61 31.53 1.48
N PRO A 563 1.60 30.70 1.11
CA PRO A 563 1.90 30.41 -0.29
C PRO A 563 0.74 29.61 -0.90
N GLY A 564 0.09 30.18 -1.92
CA GLY A 564 -1.16 29.64 -2.45
C GLY A 564 -2.39 30.07 -1.65
N LYS A 565 -2.55 31.40 -1.45
CA LYS A 565 -3.67 32.11 -0.77
C LYS A 565 -5.10 31.66 -1.12
N ARG A 566 -5.23 30.80 -2.12
CA ARG A 566 -6.44 30.33 -2.79
C ARG A 566 -6.74 28.84 -2.54
N ASP A 567 -6.23 28.29 -1.44
CA ASP A 567 -6.48 26.89 -1.08
C ASP A 567 -7.84 26.70 -0.39
N SER A 568 -8.79 26.12 -1.10
CA SER A 568 -10.15 25.81 -0.63
C SER A 568 -10.17 25.01 0.68
N PHE A 569 -9.24 24.07 0.89
CA PHE A 569 -9.26 23.20 2.08
C PHE A 569 -8.99 23.97 3.38
N MET A 570 -8.00 24.86 3.38
CA MET A 570 -7.64 25.60 4.60
C MET A 570 -8.71 26.64 4.97
N TRP A 571 -9.31 27.30 3.98
CA TRP A 571 -10.45 28.20 4.20
C TRP A 571 -11.70 27.45 4.68
N SER A 572 -11.92 26.22 4.20
CA SER A 572 -12.98 25.32 4.69
C SER A 572 -12.79 25.00 6.17
N SER A 573 -11.56 24.71 6.61
CA SER A 573 -11.27 24.46 8.03
C SER A 573 -11.55 25.70 8.91
N LEU A 574 -11.17 26.89 8.43
CA LEU A 574 -11.46 28.15 9.13
C LEU A 574 -12.98 28.39 9.24
N LEU A 575 -13.74 28.27 8.15
CA LEU A 575 -15.20 28.47 8.16
C LEU A 575 -15.90 27.50 9.12
N ARG A 576 -15.49 26.23 9.13
CA ARG A 576 -16.00 25.23 10.09
C ARG A 576 -15.73 25.64 11.53
N SER A 577 -14.57 26.24 11.80
CA SER A 577 -14.19 26.67 13.15
C SER A 577 -14.89 27.96 13.58
N CYS A 578 -15.08 28.91 12.66
CA CYS A 578 -15.92 30.09 12.87
C CYS A 578 -17.35 29.72 13.25
N ARG A 579 -17.88 28.64 12.64
CA ARG A 579 -19.17 28.05 13.01
C ARG A 579 -19.17 27.52 14.45
N VAL A 580 -18.19 26.69 14.83
CA VAL A 580 -18.06 26.12 16.19
C VAL A 580 -17.90 27.21 17.26
N HIS A 581 -17.09 28.23 17.01
CA HIS A 581 -16.84 29.33 17.95
C HIS A 581 -17.81 30.52 17.79
N LYS A 582 -18.82 30.40 16.92
CA LYS A 582 -19.84 31.43 16.65
C LYS A 582 -19.27 32.82 16.29
N ASN A 583 -18.18 32.86 15.53
CA ASN A 583 -17.59 34.11 15.05
C ASN A 583 -18.16 34.49 13.68
N GLU A 584 -19.09 35.45 13.69
CA GLU A 584 -19.79 35.90 12.49
C GLU A 584 -18.87 36.62 11.50
N GLU A 585 -17.95 37.46 12.01
CA GLU A 585 -17.19 38.41 11.21
C GLU A 585 -16.16 37.71 10.32
N VAL A 586 -15.32 36.85 10.90
CA VAL A 586 -14.33 36.06 10.18
C VAL A 586 -15.01 34.99 9.33
N GLY A 587 -16.08 34.36 9.84
CA GLY A 587 -16.81 33.34 9.10
C GLY A 587 -17.49 33.88 7.84
N THR A 588 -18.03 35.10 7.86
CA THR A 588 -18.62 35.75 6.68
C THR A 588 -17.57 35.98 5.59
N ARG A 589 -16.38 36.49 5.95
CA ARG A 589 -15.27 36.66 5.00
C ARG A 589 -14.74 35.33 4.48
N ALA A 590 -14.58 34.33 5.35
CA ALA A 590 -14.13 32.99 4.96
C ALA A 590 -15.10 32.32 3.99
N ALA A 591 -16.42 32.46 4.20
CA ALA A 591 -17.45 31.95 3.29
C ALA A 591 -17.37 32.62 1.91
N GLN A 592 -17.22 33.96 1.87
CA GLN A 592 -17.08 34.70 0.60
C GLN A 592 -15.84 34.24 -0.19
N VAL A 593 -14.68 34.15 0.49
CA VAL A 593 -13.45 33.69 -0.15
C VAL A 593 -13.62 32.26 -0.68
N LEU A 594 -14.16 31.33 0.10
CA LEU A 594 -14.43 29.96 -0.34
C LEU A 594 -15.27 29.87 -1.62
N LEU A 595 -16.37 30.64 -1.67
CA LEU A 595 -17.28 30.69 -2.82
C LEU A 595 -16.61 31.25 -4.09
N GLU A 596 -15.60 32.12 -3.94
CA GLU A 596 -14.78 32.63 -5.05
C GLU A 596 -13.69 31.63 -5.49
N LEU A 597 -13.18 30.80 -4.57
CA LEU A 597 -12.06 29.89 -4.81
C LEU A 597 -12.47 28.64 -5.56
N ASP A 598 -13.55 28.00 -5.12
CA ASP A 598 -14.08 26.81 -5.78
C ASP A 598 -15.56 26.97 -6.12
N PRO A 599 -15.88 27.82 -7.12
CA PRO A 599 -17.24 28.09 -7.51
C PRO A 599 -17.99 26.87 -8.06
N GLY A 600 -17.29 25.76 -8.32
CA GLY A 600 -17.83 24.54 -8.93
C GLY A 600 -17.91 23.33 -8.00
N ASP A 601 -17.44 23.43 -6.75
CA ASP A 601 -17.55 22.37 -5.74
C ASP A 601 -18.81 22.54 -4.88
N PRO A 602 -19.83 21.67 -5.00
CA PRO A 602 -21.07 21.75 -4.22
C PRO A 602 -20.85 21.73 -2.70
N ALA A 603 -19.80 21.06 -2.22
CA ALA A 603 -19.52 20.95 -0.78
C ALA A 603 -19.17 22.32 -0.18
N VAL A 604 -18.51 23.19 -0.95
CA VAL A 604 -18.13 24.54 -0.52
C VAL A 604 -19.37 25.44 -0.36
N TRP A 605 -20.32 25.35 -1.30
CA TRP A 605 -21.57 26.12 -1.25
C TRP A 605 -22.46 25.68 -0.09
N LEU A 606 -22.56 24.37 0.15
CA LEU A 606 -23.28 23.83 1.30
C LEU A 606 -22.66 24.30 2.62
N GLN A 607 -21.33 24.25 2.72
CA GLN A 607 -20.62 24.69 3.91
C GLN A 607 -20.87 26.18 4.21
N ALA A 608 -20.84 27.03 3.19
CA ALA A 608 -21.16 28.45 3.31
C ALA A 608 -22.63 28.66 3.74
N SER A 609 -23.58 27.96 3.10
CA SER A 609 -25.00 28.04 3.46
C SER A 609 -25.26 27.62 4.91
N ASN A 610 -24.65 26.54 5.38
CA ASN A 610 -24.80 26.06 6.76
C ASN A 610 -24.22 27.05 7.77
N PHE A 611 -23.10 27.72 7.44
CA PHE A 611 -22.58 28.80 8.27
C PHE A 611 -23.57 29.96 8.39
N TYR A 612 -24.11 30.48 7.27
CA TYR A 612 -25.08 31.59 7.29
C TYR A 612 -26.38 31.23 8.03
N ALA A 613 -26.84 29.98 7.92
CA ALA A 613 -28.00 29.50 8.67
C ALA A 613 -27.76 29.52 10.19
N GLU A 614 -26.58 29.09 10.66
CA GLU A 614 -26.27 29.03 12.09
C GLU A 614 -26.09 30.41 12.74
N ILE A 615 -25.64 31.42 11.98
CA ILE A 615 -25.57 32.81 12.46
C ILE A 615 -26.91 33.56 12.34
N GLY A 616 -27.99 32.87 11.94
CA GLY A 616 -29.34 33.44 11.82
C GLY A 616 -29.60 34.25 10.55
N LYS A 617 -28.68 34.23 9.58
CA LYS A 617 -28.80 34.87 8.26
C LYS A 617 -29.44 33.91 7.25
N PHE A 618 -30.71 33.61 7.49
CA PHE A 618 -31.45 32.59 6.73
C PHE A 618 -31.68 32.99 5.28
N ASP A 619 -31.80 34.29 4.98
CA ASP A 619 -32.02 34.78 3.61
C ASP A 619 -30.75 34.64 2.75
N GLU A 620 -29.59 34.98 3.31
CA GLU A 620 -28.29 34.74 2.66
C GLU A 620 -28.00 33.24 2.50
N SER A 621 -28.35 32.43 3.49
CA SER A 621 -28.25 30.97 3.41
C SER A 621 -29.11 30.39 2.28
N ARG A 622 -30.34 30.90 2.11
CA ARG A 622 -31.26 30.51 1.03
C ARG A 622 -30.72 30.91 -0.33
N GLN A 623 -30.25 32.15 -0.50
CA GLN A 623 -29.65 32.64 -1.74
C GLN A 623 -28.42 31.81 -2.17
N ILE A 624 -27.57 31.43 -1.22
CA ILE A 624 -26.39 30.58 -1.49
C ILE A 624 -26.82 29.18 -1.97
N ARG A 625 -27.87 28.59 -1.39
CA ARG A 625 -28.41 27.29 -1.85
C ARG A 625 -28.99 27.38 -3.27
N GLU A 626 -29.72 28.44 -3.58
CA GLU A 626 -30.29 28.67 -4.91
C GLU A 626 -29.20 28.80 -5.99
N VAL A 627 -28.12 29.55 -5.70
CA VAL A 627 -26.98 29.70 -6.62
C VAL A 627 -26.21 28.39 -6.81
N ALA A 628 -26.04 27.60 -5.75
CA ALA A 628 -25.38 26.29 -5.81
C ALA A 628 -26.14 25.31 -6.74
N LEU A 629 -27.48 25.30 -6.64
CA LEU A 629 -28.36 24.47 -7.44
C LEU A 629 -28.37 24.88 -8.91
N ALA A 630 -28.44 26.19 -9.19
CA ALA A 630 -28.37 26.72 -10.56
C ALA A 630 -27.04 26.38 -11.26
N ARG A 631 -25.92 26.32 -10.52
CA ARG A 631 -24.60 25.99 -11.06
C ARG A 631 -24.37 24.48 -11.23
N LYS A 632 -24.95 23.64 -10.38
CA LYS A 632 -24.96 22.19 -10.57
C LYS A 632 -25.76 21.83 -11.83
N MET A 633 -26.89 22.50 -12.05
CA MET A 633 -27.68 22.40 -13.27
C MET A 633 -26.90 22.79 -14.52
N THR A 634 -26.13 23.89 -14.57
CA THR A 634 -25.35 24.24 -15.78
C THR A 634 -24.20 23.28 -16.10
N ARG A 635 -23.67 22.55 -15.12
CA ARG A 635 -22.62 21.53 -15.32
C ARG A 635 -23.19 20.21 -15.85
N GLU A 636 -24.39 19.83 -15.41
CA GLU A 636 -25.12 18.66 -15.92
C GLU A 636 -25.81 18.94 -17.27
N ILE A 637 -26.28 20.18 -17.50
CA ILE A 637 -26.91 20.65 -18.76
C ILE A 637 -25.89 20.82 -19.92
N GLY A 638 -24.58 20.62 -19.65
CA GLY A 638 -23.61 20.29 -20.71
C GLY A 638 -23.98 19.02 -21.51
N HIS A 639 -24.91 18.21 -21.00
CA HIS A 639 -25.68 17.23 -21.76
C HIS A 639 -27.19 17.40 -21.48
N ILE A 640 -27.84 18.10 -22.43
CA ILE A 640 -29.28 18.07 -22.75
C ILE A 640 -30.22 18.89 -21.83
N HIS A 641 -31.09 19.64 -22.51
CA HIS A 641 -32.08 20.60 -22.04
C HIS A 641 -33.26 19.98 -21.24
N GLY A 642 -33.78 20.76 -20.28
CA GLY A 642 -35.22 21.09 -20.26
C GLY A 642 -36.08 20.65 -19.06
N VAL A 643 -36.31 21.61 -18.13
CA VAL A 643 -37.54 21.88 -17.34
C VAL A 643 -38.04 20.87 -16.30
N ALA A 644 -37.93 21.22 -15.00
CA ALA A 644 -39.06 21.48 -14.05
C ALA A 644 -38.51 21.68 -12.62
N GLY A 645 -38.49 22.94 -12.15
CA GLY A 645 -37.66 23.39 -11.01
C GLY A 645 -38.37 23.71 -9.68
N SER A 646 -39.33 22.89 -9.23
CA SER A 646 -40.06 23.20 -7.97
C SER A 646 -39.97 22.10 -6.88
N MET A 647 -39.73 20.82 -7.22
CA MET A 647 -39.75 19.71 -6.25
C MET A 647 -38.38 19.20 -5.78
N MET A 648 -37.26 19.76 -6.29
CA MET A 648 -35.91 19.20 -6.10
C MET A 648 -35.17 19.63 -4.81
N TYR A 649 -35.77 20.53 -4.01
CA TYR A 649 -35.06 21.20 -2.90
C TYR A 649 -34.90 20.34 -1.63
N ASP A 650 -35.76 19.33 -1.40
CA ASP A 650 -35.64 18.40 -0.27
C ASP A 650 -34.80 17.13 -0.60
N SER A 651 -34.56 16.85 -1.88
CA SER A 651 -33.96 15.60 -2.36
C SER A 651 -32.43 15.53 -2.24
N ILE A 652 -31.74 16.67 -2.11
CA ILE A 652 -30.26 16.74 -2.24
C ILE A 652 -29.53 16.55 -0.90
N GLY A 653 -30.10 16.98 0.23
CA GLY A 653 -29.53 16.69 1.56
C GLY A 653 -29.53 15.18 1.87
N MET A 654 -30.53 14.45 1.36
CA MET A 654 -30.65 13.01 1.53
C MET A 654 -29.58 12.21 0.80
N LEU A 655 -29.18 12.65 -0.40
CA LEU A 655 -28.10 12.01 -1.15
C LEU A 655 -26.75 12.16 -0.44
N GLU A 656 -26.53 13.21 0.36
CA GLU A 656 -25.29 13.40 1.12
C GLU A 656 -25.25 12.60 2.43
N GLU A 657 -26.36 12.50 3.16
CA GLU A 657 -26.45 11.60 4.32
C GLU A 657 -26.36 10.13 3.92
N LEU A 658 -26.97 9.74 2.80
CA LEU A 658 -26.79 8.42 2.23
C LEU A 658 -25.35 8.22 1.73
N LYS A 659 -24.72 9.16 1.01
CA LYS A 659 -23.31 9.05 0.64
C LYS A 659 -22.36 8.97 1.83
N SER A 660 -22.73 9.48 3.01
CA SER A 660 -21.93 9.32 4.22
C SER A 660 -21.82 7.84 4.67
N LEU A 661 -22.76 6.98 4.27
CA LEU A 661 -22.68 5.53 4.47
C LEU A 661 -21.66 4.84 3.54
N ASP A 662 -21.24 5.49 2.44
CA ASP A 662 -20.19 4.99 1.52
C ASP A 662 -18.80 5.02 2.19
N SER A 663 -18.63 5.76 3.29
CA SER A 663 -17.37 5.84 4.05
C SER A 663 -17.12 4.64 4.97
N ILE A 664 -18.01 3.64 4.97
CA ILE A 664 -17.88 2.44 5.80
C ILE A 664 -17.70 1.23 4.88
N ASP A 665 -16.51 1.15 4.28
CA ASP A 665 -16.07 -0.03 3.53
C ASP A 665 -16.38 -1.30 4.33
N ILE A 666 -17.08 -2.23 3.70
CA ILE A 666 -17.10 -3.61 4.17
C ILE A 666 -15.68 -4.09 3.91
N GLU A 667 -14.85 -4.19 4.95
CA GLU A 667 -13.54 -4.85 4.87
C GLU A 667 -13.72 -6.13 4.05
N GLU A 668 -13.14 -6.16 2.85
CA GLU A 668 -13.08 -7.38 2.07
C GLU A 668 -12.15 -8.32 2.84
N GLU A 669 -12.71 -9.38 3.43
CA GLU A 669 -11.90 -10.59 3.63
C GLU A 669 -11.42 -10.96 2.23
N THR A 670 -10.10 -10.92 2.03
CA THR A 670 -9.42 -11.34 0.81
C THR A 670 -10.02 -12.67 0.33
N GLU A 671 -10.27 -12.79 -0.97
CA GLU A 671 -10.81 -14.00 -1.63
C GLU A 671 -9.87 -15.22 -1.57
N VAL A 672 -8.91 -15.23 -0.63
CA VAL A 672 -7.89 -16.27 -0.44
C VAL A 672 -7.98 -16.85 0.99
N GLU A 673 -9.15 -17.36 1.37
CA GLU A 673 -9.26 -18.32 2.49
C GLU A 673 -10.39 -19.35 2.28
N LEU A 674 -10.86 -19.54 1.04
CA LEU A 674 -11.79 -20.64 0.71
C LEU A 674 -11.07 -21.96 0.38
N SER A 675 -9.73 -21.96 0.32
CA SER A 675 -8.95 -23.13 -0.08
C SER A 675 -8.31 -23.95 1.04
N ASP A 676 -8.21 -23.48 2.29
CA ASP A 676 -7.61 -24.30 3.37
C ASP A 676 -8.27 -24.09 4.75
N ILE A 677 -9.45 -24.68 4.95
CA ILE A 677 -9.96 -24.95 6.31
C ILE A 677 -9.00 -25.98 6.93
N PRO A 678 -8.30 -25.66 8.05
CA PRO A 678 -7.31 -26.58 8.61
C PRO A 678 -7.96 -27.90 9.03
N SER A 679 -7.53 -29.02 8.44
CA SER A 679 -7.95 -30.34 8.92
C SER A 679 -7.14 -30.71 10.17
N TRP A 680 -7.81 -30.76 11.33
CA TRP A 680 -7.15 -31.07 12.61
C TRP A 680 -7.03 -32.59 12.76
N ARG A 681 -5.86 -33.17 12.41
CA ARG A 681 -5.60 -34.61 12.53
C ARG A 681 -4.58 -35.02 13.61
N SER A 682 -3.90 -34.08 14.27
CA SER A 682 -3.00 -34.35 15.41
C SER A 682 -2.62 -33.07 16.19
N GLU A 683 -2.03 -33.21 17.39
CA GLU A 683 -1.61 -32.16 18.34
C GLU A 683 -0.48 -31.22 17.85
N HIS A 684 -0.45 -30.87 16.56
CA HIS A 684 0.57 -29.97 16.00
C HIS A 684 0.03 -28.57 15.80
N GLY A 685 0.28 -27.75 16.81
CA GLY A 685 -0.09 -26.33 16.90
C GLY A 685 -0.38 -26.01 18.36
N GLY A 686 0.02 -24.85 18.88
CA GLY A 686 -0.15 -24.49 20.30
C GLY A 686 -1.61 -24.28 20.77
N LYS A 687 -2.56 -25.06 20.25
CA LYS A 687 -3.99 -25.10 20.58
C LYS A 687 -4.34 -26.47 21.16
N VAL A 688 -5.26 -26.51 22.13
CA VAL A 688 -5.66 -27.76 22.80
C VAL A 688 -6.83 -28.39 22.04
N LEU A 689 -6.59 -29.53 21.40
CA LEU A 689 -7.64 -30.25 20.67
C LEU A 689 -8.53 -31.04 21.62
N VAL A 690 -9.84 -30.82 21.55
CA VAL A 690 -10.86 -31.51 22.33
C VAL A 690 -11.77 -32.23 21.34
N ASN A 691 -11.42 -33.46 21.00
CA ASN A 691 -12.21 -34.31 20.10
C ASN A 691 -13.38 -34.95 20.86
N ILE A 692 -14.61 -34.80 20.34
CA ILE A 692 -15.82 -35.40 20.93
C ILE A 692 -15.71 -36.93 21.10
N ASP A 693 -15.00 -37.61 20.21
CA ASP A 693 -14.82 -39.07 20.24
C ASP A 693 -14.10 -39.54 21.51
N SER A 694 -13.17 -38.72 22.02
CA SER A 694 -12.45 -38.99 23.27
C SER A 694 -13.35 -38.96 24.50
N PHE A 695 -14.59 -38.48 24.37
CA PHE A 695 -15.60 -38.43 25.43
C PHE A 695 -16.70 -39.49 25.28
N GLY A 696 -16.49 -40.48 24.39
CA GLY A 696 -17.36 -41.64 24.25
C GLY A 696 -18.47 -41.50 23.21
N ALA A 697 -18.36 -40.56 22.27
CA ALA A 697 -19.32 -40.41 21.18
C ALA A 697 -19.26 -41.58 20.19
N ALA A 698 -20.43 -42.15 19.87
CA ALA A 698 -20.64 -43.25 18.95
C ALA A 698 -20.64 -42.79 17.48
N GLY A 699 -21.10 -41.57 17.18
CA GLY A 699 -20.93 -40.95 15.86
C GLY A 699 -21.50 -41.76 14.68
N ASP A 700 -22.53 -42.57 14.95
CA ASP A 700 -23.26 -43.41 13.99
C ASP A 700 -24.56 -42.75 13.45
N GLY A 701 -25.00 -41.67 14.09
CA GLY A 701 -26.23 -40.94 13.78
C GLY A 701 -27.50 -41.55 14.41
N GLU A 702 -27.35 -42.57 15.24
CA GLU A 702 -28.45 -43.31 15.88
C GLU A 702 -28.33 -43.28 17.42
N SER A 703 -27.13 -43.42 17.94
CA SER A 703 -26.82 -43.39 19.37
C SER A 703 -26.80 -41.95 19.89
N ASP A 704 -27.35 -41.72 21.10
CA ASP A 704 -27.39 -40.39 21.71
C ASP A 704 -25.98 -39.93 22.15
N ASP A 705 -25.40 -38.98 21.41
CA ASP A 705 -24.07 -38.41 21.63
C ASP A 705 -24.09 -37.13 22.49
N THR A 706 -25.26 -36.76 23.04
CA THR A 706 -25.46 -35.50 23.76
C THR A 706 -24.52 -35.35 24.95
N GLU A 707 -24.38 -36.40 25.78
CA GLU A 707 -23.54 -36.36 26.97
C GLU A 707 -22.05 -36.22 26.61
N ALA A 708 -21.60 -36.88 25.54
CA ALA A 708 -20.24 -36.79 25.05
C ALA A 708 -19.93 -35.36 24.56
N LEU A 709 -20.83 -34.74 23.79
CA LEU A 709 -20.69 -33.36 23.34
C LEU A 709 -20.69 -32.36 24.50
N GLN A 710 -21.56 -32.55 25.51
CA GLN A 710 -21.61 -31.68 26.69
C GLN A 710 -20.31 -31.75 27.51
N LYS A 711 -19.75 -32.96 27.68
CA LYS A 711 -18.45 -33.14 28.37
C LYS A 711 -17.30 -32.50 27.58
N ALA A 712 -17.25 -32.75 26.27
CA ALA A 712 -16.26 -32.14 25.39
C ALA A 712 -16.35 -30.60 25.40
N TRP A 713 -17.56 -30.04 25.33
CA TRP A 713 -17.80 -28.61 25.48
C TRP A 713 -17.28 -28.07 26.82
N GLY A 714 -17.55 -28.76 27.94
CA GLY A 714 -17.10 -28.33 29.26
C GLY A 714 -15.58 -28.19 29.34
N VAL A 715 -14.84 -29.13 28.75
CA VAL A 715 -13.37 -29.08 28.67
C VAL A 715 -12.91 -27.98 27.71
N ALA A 716 -13.48 -27.92 26.50
CA ALA A 716 -13.09 -26.92 25.51
C ALA A 716 -13.34 -25.49 26.02
N CYS A 717 -14.53 -25.21 26.54
CA CYS A 717 -14.90 -23.89 27.03
C CYS A 717 -14.06 -23.44 28.24
N SER A 718 -13.58 -24.37 29.08
CA SER A 718 -12.71 -24.03 30.22
C SER A 718 -11.22 -23.93 29.88
N THR A 719 -10.82 -24.35 28.67
CA THR A 719 -9.41 -24.43 28.27
C THR A 719 -9.06 -23.30 27.30
N PRO A 720 -8.01 -22.49 27.55
CA PRO A 720 -7.61 -21.42 26.65
C PRO A 720 -7.06 -21.97 25.33
N LYS A 721 -7.37 -21.28 24.21
CA LYS A 721 -6.97 -21.66 22.85
C LYS A 721 -7.37 -23.09 22.48
N SER A 722 -8.54 -23.53 22.92
CA SER A 722 -9.06 -24.87 22.63
C SER A 722 -9.75 -24.95 21.27
N VAL A 723 -9.75 -26.16 20.69
CA VAL A 723 -10.49 -26.52 19.49
C VAL A 723 -11.45 -27.66 19.85
N LEU A 724 -12.75 -27.38 19.94
CA LEU A 724 -13.77 -28.42 20.03
C LEU A 724 -13.97 -29.02 18.64
N LEU A 725 -13.58 -30.28 18.44
CA LEU A 725 -13.62 -30.95 17.15
C LEU A 725 -14.79 -31.94 17.07
N ILE A 726 -15.67 -31.72 16.08
CA ILE A 726 -16.62 -32.70 15.55
C ILE A 726 -16.04 -33.24 14.24
N PRO A 727 -15.47 -34.46 14.24
CA PRO A 727 -14.61 -34.92 13.14
C PRO A 727 -15.40 -35.36 11.90
N GLN A 728 -14.74 -35.24 10.75
CA GLN A 728 -15.27 -35.60 9.43
C GLN A 728 -15.66 -37.08 9.31
N GLY A 729 -16.69 -37.37 8.51
CA GLY A 729 -17.08 -38.74 8.14
C GLY A 729 -17.94 -39.46 9.18
N ARG A 730 -18.33 -38.78 10.26
CA ARG A 730 -19.20 -39.31 11.33
C ARG A 730 -20.44 -38.44 11.50
N ARG A 731 -21.53 -39.03 12.02
CA ARG A 731 -22.81 -38.34 12.26
C ARG A 731 -23.16 -38.47 13.74
N TYR A 732 -23.43 -37.38 14.45
CA TYR A 732 -23.66 -37.40 15.89
C TYR A 732 -25.09 -36.98 16.18
N LEU A 733 -25.88 -37.88 16.78
CA LEU A 733 -27.26 -37.57 17.19
C LEU A 733 -27.21 -36.82 18.51
N VAL A 734 -27.61 -35.54 18.48
CA VAL A 734 -27.53 -34.65 19.64
C VAL A 734 -28.91 -34.11 19.96
N ASN A 735 -29.37 -34.30 21.19
CA ASN A 735 -30.62 -33.75 21.69
C ASN A 735 -30.51 -32.25 22.00
N ALA A 736 -31.64 -31.57 22.18
CA ALA A 736 -31.68 -30.14 22.49
C ALA A 736 -30.76 -29.77 23.66
N THR A 737 -29.81 -28.87 23.40
CA THR A 737 -28.71 -28.56 24.33
C THR A 737 -28.33 -27.09 24.29
N ARG A 738 -28.03 -26.55 25.48
CA ARG A 738 -27.50 -25.20 25.66
C ARG A 738 -26.03 -25.24 26.07
N PHE A 739 -25.20 -24.55 25.31
CA PHE A 739 -23.78 -24.36 25.53
C PHE A 739 -23.55 -22.94 26.03
N LYS A 740 -23.21 -22.81 27.33
CA LYS A 740 -23.06 -21.52 27.99
C LYS A 740 -21.60 -21.21 28.28
N GLY A 741 -21.17 -20.00 27.94
CA GLY A 741 -19.95 -19.38 28.41
C GLY A 741 -20.12 -18.66 29.76
N PRO A 742 -19.15 -17.81 30.15
CA PRO A 742 -17.99 -17.38 29.37
C PRO A 742 -16.96 -18.51 29.21
N CYS A 743 -16.38 -18.61 28.02
CA CYS A 743 -15.29 -19.54 27.74
C CYS A 743 -13.93 -18.85 27.87
N ALA A 744 -12.87 -19.64 28.05
CA ALA A 744 -11.50 -19.18 28.01
C ALA A 744 -11.14 -18.63 26.61
N ASP A 745 -10.16 -17.72 26.57
CA ASP A 745 -9.83 -16.94 25.36
C ASP A 745 -9.51 -17.82 24.13
N LYS A 746 -10.05 -17.43 22.97
CA LYS A 746 -9.84 -18.05 21.63
C LYS A 746 -10.37 -19.48 21.46
N LEU A 747 -11.63 -19.73 21.85
CA LEU A 747 -12.34 -20.98 21.56
C LEU A 747 -12.66 -21.11 20.06
N ILE A 748 -12.29 -22.24 19.47
CA ILE A 748 -12.70 -22.62 18.11
C ILE A 748 -13.61 -23.84 18.21
N ILE A 749 -14.77 -23.78 17.55
CA ILE A 749 -15.68 -24.89 17.34
C ILE A 749 -15.50 -25.35 15.90
N GLN A 750 -14.75 -26.44 15.70
CA GLN A 750 -14.49 -27.04 14.40
C GLN A 750 -15.52 -28.13 14.10
N ILE A 751 -16.41 -27.88 13.13
CA ILE A 751 -17.45 -28.82 12.70
C ILE A 751 -17.10 -29.35 11.31
N ASP A 752 -16.46 -30.51 11.25
CA ASP A 752 -16.14 -31.20 10.00
C ASP A 752 -17.07 -32.40 9.72
N GLY A 753 -17.68 -32.95 10.78
CA GLY A 753 -18.68 -34.02 10.72
C GLY A 753 -20.10 -33.52 10.55
N THR A 754 -21.07 -34.40 10.81
CA THR A 754 -22.51 -34.03 10.82
C THR A 754 -23.05 -34.06 12.25
N LEU A 755 -23.66 -32.97 12.70
CA LEU A 755 -24.56 -32.97 13.86
C LEU A 755 -25.98 -33.19 13.34
N VAL A 756 -26.72 -34.13 13.91
CA VAL A 756 -28.10 -34.45 13.51
C VAL A 756 -29.05 -34.34 14.69
N ALA A 757 -30.20 -33.70 14.48
CA ALA A 757 -31.24 -33.54 15.49
C ALA A 757 -32.17 -34.77 15.54
N PRO A 758 -32.80 -35.05 16.69
CA PRO A 758 -33.93 -35.96 16.77
C PRO A 758 -35.04 -35.53 15.81
N ASP A 759 -35.55 -36.48 15.03
CA ASP A 759 -36.52 -36.19 13.99
C ASP A 759 -37.97 -36.21 14.50
N GLU A 760 -38.27 -36.93 15.59
CA GLU A 760 -39.61 -37.10 16.16
C GLU A 760 -40.04 -35.93 17.05
N PRO A 761 -41.05 -35.12 16.66
CA PRO A 761 -41.52 -33.98 17.47
C PRO A 761 -42.05 -34.38 18.85
N LYS A 762 -42.56 -35.61 18.99
CA LYS A 762 -43.09 -36.15 20.26
C LYS A 762 -42.00 -36.45 21.27
N ASN A 763 -40.78 -36.70 20.81
CA ASN A 763 -39.64 -37.08 21.64
C ASN A 763 -38.73 -35.87 21.94
N TRP A 764 -39.11 -34.67 21.50
CA TRP A 764 -38.34 -33.45 21.72
C TRP A 764 -38.33 -33.05 23.19
N ASP A 765 -37.21 -32.50 23.68
CA ASP A 765 -37.09 -32.08 25.08
C ASP A 765 -38.13 -30.99 25.42
N PRO A 766 -39.09 -31.25 26.35
CA PRO A 766 -40.10 -30.28 26.73
C PRO A 766 -39.52 -29.05 27.45
N LYS A 767 -38.27 -29.11 27.96
CA LYS A 767 -37.59 -27.97 28.58
C LYS A 767 -37.01 -27.00 27.55
N LEU A 768 -36.75 -27.46 26.33
CA LEU A 768 -36.18 -26.69 25.22
C LEU A 768 -37.08 -26.78 23.97
N PRO A 769 -38.36 -26.40 24.05
CA PRO A 769 -39.34 -26.66 23.00
C PRO A 769 -39.11 -25.84 21.71
N ARG A 770 -38.22 -24.85 21.74
CA ARG A 770 -37.99 -23.86 20.66
C ARG A 770 -36.53 -23.81 20.21
N VAL A 771 -35.66 -24.66 20.75
CA VAL A 771 -34.21 -24.54 20.60
C VAL A 771 -33.59 -25.91 20.46
N TRP A 772 -32.67 -26.08 19.50
CA TRP A 772 -31.81 -27.25 19.39
C TRP A 772 -30.38 -26.99 19.90
N LEU A 773 -29.52 -26.33 19.12
CA LEU A 773 -28.16 -25.99 19.53
C LEU A 773 -28.07 -24.49 19.84
N ASP A 774 -27.99 -24.14 21.12
CA ASP A 774 -27.97 -22.76 21.59
C ASP A 774 -26.67 -22.43 22.30
N PHE A 775 -25.88 -21.54 21.69
CA PHE A 775 -24.60 -21.07 22.18
C PHE A 775 -24.77 -19.65 22.72
N SER A 776 -24.48 -19.45 24.00
CA SER A 776 -24.69 -18.15 24.64
C SER A 776 -23.54 -17.70 25.52
N LYS A 777 -23.40 -16.37 25.67
CA LYS A 777 -22.35 -15.71 26.48
C LYS A 777 -20.94 -16.03 26.00
N LEU A 778 -20.74 -16.05 24.68
CA LEU A 778 -19.43 -16.25 24.07
C LEU A 778 -18.78 -14.90 23.72
N ASP A 779 -17.46 -14.83 23.86
CA ASP A 779 -16.63 -13.71 23.39
C ASP A 779 -15.53 -14.25 22.48
N LYS A 780 -15.38 -13.68 21.28
CA LYS A 780 -14.32 -14.02 20.31
C LYS A 780 -14.27 -15.49 19.89
N ALA A 781 -15.41 -16.19 19.92
CA ALA A 781 -15.51 -17.57 19.49
C ALA A 781 -15.61 -17.68 17.95
N VAL A 782 -14.99 -18.72 17.40
CA VAL A 782 -15.00 -19.01 15.96
C VAL A 782 -15.69 -20.36 15.72
N PHE A 783 -16.77 -20.34 14.96
CA PHE A 783 -17.39 -21.54 14.40
C PHE A 783 -16.89 -21.72 12.97
N GLN A 784 -16.28 -22.86 12.67
CA GLN A 784 -15.71 -23.10 11.34
C GLN A 784 -15.75 -24.58 10.98
N GLY A 785 -15.69 -24.87 9.67
CA GLY A 785 -15.61 -26.24 9.16
C GLY A 785 -16.45 -26.44 7.92
N SER A 786 -16.29 -27.60 7.26
CA SER A 786 -17.09 -28.00 6.10
C SER A 786 -18.25 -28.92 6.44
N GLY A 787 -18.49 -29.13 7.74
CA GLY A 787 -19.49 -30.03 8.28
C GLY A 787 -20.93 -29.52 8.16
N VAL A 788 -21.85 -30.37 8.61
CA VAL A 788 -23.30 -30.20 8.42
C VAL A 788 -24.00 -30.16 9.78
N ILE A 789 -24.88 -29.18 9.97
CA ILE A 789 -25.87 -29.14 11.05
C ILE A 789 -27.23 -29.47 10.44
N ASP A 790 -27.74 -30.68 10.68
CA ASP A 790 -28.96 -31.21 10.09
C ASP A 790 -30.09 -31.24 11.12
N GLY A 791 -31.09 -30.36 10.94
CA GLY A 791 -32.23 -30.26 11.85
C GLY A 791 -33.29 -31.35 11.68
N SER A 792 -33.18 -32.26 10.71
CA SER A 792 -34.15 -33.36 10.55
C SER A 792 -35.63 -32.91 10.49
N GLY A 793 -35.92 -31.77 9.87
CA GLY A 793 -37.21 -31.07 9.94
C GLY A 793 -38.41 -31.74 9.26
N SER A 794 -38.23 -32.81 8.46
CA SER A 794 -39.30 -33.39 7.63
C SER A 794 -40.60 -33.74 8.39
N LYS A 795 -40.48 -34.40 9.55
CA LYS A 795 -41.62 -34.75 10.41
C LYS A 795 -42.24 -33.52 11.09
N TRP A 796 -41.43 -32.53 11.44
CA TRP A 796 -41.89 -31.25 11.97
C TRP A 796 -42.73 -30.48 10.95
N TRP A 797 -42.28 -30.43 9.70
CA TRP A 797 -43.01 -29.81 8.61
C TRP A 797 -44.33 -30.53 8.33
N ALA A 798 -44.35 -31.86 8.35
CA ALA A 798 -45.57 -32.66 8.20
C ALA A 798 -46.58 -32.45 9.34
N ALA A 799 -46.09 -32.21 10.55
CA ALA A 799 -46.91 -31.90 11.73
C ALA A 799 -47.36 -30.43 11.82
N SER A 800 -46.84 -29.55 10.94
CA SER A 800 -47.13 -28.12 10.98
C SER A 800 -48.58 -27.81 10.58
N CYS A 801 -49.20 -26.86 11.30
CA CYS A 801 -50.51 -26.35 10.93
C CYS A 801 -50.51 -25.59 9.59
N LYS A 802 -49.33 -25.15 9.13
CA LYS A 802 -49.13 -24.50 7.82
C LYS A 802 -49.22 -25.50 6.66
N LYS A 803 -48.89 -26.78 6.87
CA LYS A 803 -49.13 -27.85 5.88
C LYS A 803 -50.52 -28.47 6.00
N ASN A 804 -51.04 -28.61 7.22
CA ASN A 804 -52.39 -29.14 7.46
C ASN A 804 -53.10 -28.33 8.55
N LYS A 805 -54.10 -27.51 8.17
CA LYS A 805 -54.83 -26.61 9.08
C LYS A 805 -55.60 -27.32 10.21
N SER A 806 -55.78 -28.64 10.14
CA SER A 806 -56.35 -29.44 11.24
C SER A 806 -55.36 -29.73 12.37
N ASN A 807 -54.06 -29.54 12.14
CA ASN A 807 -53.03 -29.69 13.17
C ASN A 807 -52.99 -28.46 14.10
N PRO A 808 -52.65 -28.64 15.40
CA PRO A 808 -52.44 -27.50 16.28
C PRO A 808 -51.23 -26.67 15.83
N CYS A 809 -51.38 -25.34 15.77
CA CYS A 809 -50.27 -24.44 15.50
C CYS A 809 -49.30 -24.39 16.68
N LYS A 810 -48.28 -25.25 16.64
CA LYS A 810 -47.17 -25.29 17.58
C LYS A 810 -45.89 -24.88 16.86
N GLY A 811 -45.08 -24.07 17.53
CA GLY A 811 -43.77 -23.71 17.00
C GLY A 811 -42.79 -24.89 17.07
N ALA A 812 -41.83 -24.93 16.14
CA ALA A 812 -40.75 -25.91 16.10
C ALA A 812 -39.36 -25.32 16.47
N PRO A 813 -38.36 -26.12 16.84
CA PRO A 813 -37.05 -25.63 17.26
C PRO A 813 -36.27 -24.87 16.17
N THR A 814 -35.48 -23.87 16.59
CA THR A 814 -34.38 -23.31 15.77
C THR A 814 -33.19 -24.26 15.84
N ALA A 815 -32.55 -24.53 14.70
CA ALA A 815 -31.46 -25.50 14.64
C ALA A 815 -30.17 -24.99 15.28
N PHE A 816 -29.71 -23.79 14.90
CA PHE A 816 -28.48 -23.21 15.39
C PHE A 816 -28.70 -21.76 15.85
N THR A 817 -28.41 -21.50 17.13
CA THR A 817 -28.63 -20.19 17.76
C THR A 817 -27.33 -19.69 18.39
N ILE A 818 -26.99 -18.43 18.11
CA ILE A 818 -25.97 -17.68 18.83
C ILE A 818 -26.67 -16.53 19.54
N ASP A 819 -26.62 -16.55 20.86
CA ASP A 819 -27.35 -15.60 21.72
C ASP A 819 -26.40 -14.85 22.66
N THR A 820 -26.67 -13.57 22.91
CA THR A 820 -26.01 -12.78 23.97
C THR A 820 -24.48 -12.92 23.92
N SER A 821 -23.89 -12.71 22.74
CA SER A 821 -22.48 -13.00 22.46
C SER A 821 -21.81 -11.86 21.66
N THR A 822 -20.49 -11.77 21.73
CA THR A 822 -19.73 -10.66 21.12
C THR A 822 -18.53 -11.15 20.31
N SER A 823 -18.21 -10.46 19.21
CA SER A 823 -17.04 -10.76 18.36
C SER A 823 -17.04 -12.19 17.78
N ILE A 824 -18.20 -12.67 17.32
CA ILE A 824 -18.37 -14.03 16.83
C ILE A 824 -18.06 -14.14 15.35
N ARG A 825 -17.39 -15.23 14.94
CA ARG A 825 -17.13 -15.55 13.52
C ARG A 825 -17.71 -16.90 13.16
N VAL A 826 -18.39 -17.00 12.02
CA VAL A 826 -18.92 -18.24 11.46
C VAL A 826 -18.45 -18.41 10.02
N LYS A 827 -17.73 -19.49 9.71
CA LYS A 827 -17.12 -19.74 8.40
C LYS A 827 -17.46 -21.13 7.84
N GLY A 828 -17.95 -21.19 6.60
CA GLY A 828 -17.98 -22.42 5.78
C GLY A 828 -19.01 -23.52 6.14
N LEU A 829 -19.81 -23.32 7.20
CA LEU A 829 -20.75 -24.33 7.67
C LEU A 829 -21.95 -24.52 6.72
N THR A 830 -22.47 -25.75 6.67
CA THR A 830 -23.78 -26.05 6.05
C THR A 830 -24.83 -26.31 7.13
N ILE A 831 -25.93 -25.56 7.10
CA ILE A 831 -27.08 -25.74 8.01
C ILE A 831 -28.29 -26.14 7.15
N GLN A 832 -28.84 -27.34 7.37
CA GLN A 832 -29.88 -27.88 6.51
C GLN A 832 -31.07 -28.44 7.28
N ASN A 833 -32.21 -28.52 6.59
CA ASN A 833 -33.44 -29.15 7.04
C ASN A 833 -33.86 -28.75 8.46
N SER A 834 -33.74 -27.47 8.80
CA SER A 834 -34.11 -27.02 10.14
C SER A 834 -35.61 -27.17 10.40
N GLN A 835 -35.96 -27.45 11.64
CA GLN A 835 -37.34 -27.71 12.03
C GLN A 835 -38.20 -26.45 11.89
N GLN A 836 -37.63 -25.30 12.25
CA GLN A 836 -38.13 -23.95 11.95
C GLN A 836 -36.98 -23.11 11.37
N MET A 837 -36.36 -22.22 12.14
CA MET A 837 -35.28 -21.35 11.65
C MET A 837 -33.94 -22.10 11.60
N HIS A 838 -33.10 -21.81 10.60
CA HIS A 838 -31.79 -22.44 10.45
C HIS A 838 -30.74 -21.83 11.37
N PHE A 839 -30.53 -20.52 11.24
CA PHE A 839 -29.50 -19.82 11.99
C PHE A 839 -30.05 -18.53 12.61
N THR A 840 -30.13 -18.47 13.93
CA THR A 840 -30.56 -17.27 14.67
C THR A 840 -29.37 -16.58 15.35
N ILE A 841 -29.26 -15.27 15.13
CA ILE A 841 -28.39 -14.35 15.87
C ILE A 841 -29.28 -13.45 16.74
N SER A 842 -29.15 -13.56 18.05
CA SER A 842 -29.96 -12.80 19.00
C SER A 842 -29.11 -12.08 20.04
N ARG A 843 -29.41 -10.82 20.34
CA ARG A 843 -28.72 -10.03 21.39
C ARG A 843 -27.19 -10.02 21.26
N CYS A 844 -26.68 -10.05 20.02
CA CYS A 844 -25.25 -10.12 19.76
C CYS A 844 -24.68 -8.78 19.28
N ASP A 845 -23.37 -8.61 19.47
CA ASP A 845 -22.62 -7.50 18.88
C ASP A 845 -21.40 -8.02 18.11
N SER A 846 -21.13 -7.45 16.94
CA SER A 846 -19.94 -7.76 16.13
C SER A 846 -19.90 -9.23 15.69
N VAL A 847 -20.84 -9.62 14.83
CA VAL A 847 -20.94 -10.99 14.28
C VAL A 847 -20.56 -10.99 12.81
N ARG A 848 -19.61 -11.85 12.40
CA ARG A 848 -19.22 -12.02 10.99
C ARG A 848 -19.56 -13.44 10.50
N ILE A 849 -20.32 -13.52 9.42
CA ILE A 849 -20.70 -14.77 8.75
C ILE A 849 -20.13 -14.75 7.35
N ASN A 850 -19.36 -15.78 6.98
CA ASN A 850 -18.75 -15.91 5.66
C ASN A 850 -18.92 -17.34 5.12
N GLY A 851 -19.33 -17.48 3.86
CA GLY A 851 -19.37 -18.78 3.18
C GLY A 851 -20.38 -19.78 3.77
N VAL A 852 -21.41 -19.32 4.48
CA VAL A 852 -22.41 -20.21 5.08
C VAL A 852 -23.43 -20.65 4.04
N LYS A 853 -23.74 -21.95 4.03
CA LYS A 853 -24.77 -22.54 3.18
C LYS A 853 -25.97 -22.95 4.01
N VAL A 854 -27.15 -22.50 3.60
CA VAL A 854 -28.42 -22.88 4.21
C VAL A 854 -29.31 -23.55 3.18
N SER A 855 -29.90 -24.70 3.51
CA SER A 855 -30.77 -25.43 2.57
C SER A 855 -31.94 -26.17 3.23
N ALA A 856 -33.14 -25.90 2.77
CA ALA A 856 -34.34 -26.70 2.99
C ALA A 856 -35.23 -26.69 1.73
N PRO A 857 -36.22 -27.61 1.62
CA PRO A 857 -37.20 -27.57 0.53
C PRO A 857 -37.94 -26.23 0.47
N GLY A 858 -38.25 -25.72 -0.73
CA GLY A 858 -38.97 -24.46 -0.90
C GLY A 858 -40.40 -24.44 -0.35
N ASP A 859 -40.97 -25.62 -0.05
CA ASP A 859 -42.28 -25.79 0.60
C ASP A 859 -42.17 -26.10 2.11
N SER A 860 -40.98 -25.91 2.71
CA SER A 860 -40.77 -26.15 4.14
C SER A 860 -41.31 -24.98 4.98
N PRO A 861 -42.31 -25.21 5.83
CA PRO A 861 -43.06 -24.13 6.47
C PRO A 861 -42.26 -23.40 7.54
N ASN A 862 -42.24 -22.08 7.47
CA ASN A 862 -41.69 -21.17 8.49
C ASN A 862 -40.17 -21.36 8.72
N THR A 863 -39.42 -21.58 7.64
CA THR A 863 -38.01 -21.95 7.70
C THR A 863 -37.04 -20.82 7.38
N ASP A 864 -37.02 -19.75 8.19
CA ASP A 864 -36.07 -18.65 7.95
C ASP A 864 -34.61 -19.15 7.88
N GLY A 865 -33.84 -18.59 6.95
CA GLY A 865 -32.44 -18.94 6.77
C GLY A 865 -31.56 -18.36 7.86
N ILE A 866 -31.23 -17.07 7.75
CA ILE A 866 -30.50 -16.32 8.79
C ILE A 866 -31.43 -15.28 9.41
N HIS A 867 -31.75 -15.49 10.69
CA HIS A 867 -32.65 -14.64 11.46
C HIS A 867 -31.86 -13.76 12.44
N ILE A 868 -31.96 -12.43 12.30
CA ILE A 868 -31.23 -11.45 13.13
C ILE A 868 -32.23 -10.68 14.00
N SER A 869 -32.03 -10.72 15.31
CA SER A 869 -32.87 -10.03 16.29
C SER A 869 -32.03 -9.36 17.38
N GLU A 870 -32.40 -8.16 17.81
CA GLU A 870 -31.77 -7.43 18.92
C GLU A 870 -30.23 -7.31 18.80
N SER A 871 -29.68 -7.27 17.58
CA SER A 871 -28.24 -7.40 17.36
C SER A 871 -27.64 -6.25 16.57
N THR A 872 -26.38 -5.93 16.86
CA THR A 872 -25.64 -4.82 16.24
C THR A 872 -24.35 -5.27 15.56
N ASN A 873 -23.95 -4.56 14.51
CA ASN A 873 -22.69 -4.82 13.80
C ASN A 873 -22.61 -6.26 13.24
N VAL A 874 -23.62 -6.68 12.47
CA VAL A 874 -23.66 -8.00 11.84
C VAL A 874 -23.27 -7.89 10.37
N ILE A 875 -22.31 -8.72 9.94
CA ILE A 875 -21.83 -8.79 8.55
C ILE A 875 -22.08 -10.21 8.01
N ILE A 876 -22.75 -10.31 6.86
CA ILE A 876 -22.99 -11.57 6.14
C ILE A 876 -22.39 -11.47 4.74
N GLN A 877 -21.49 -12.39 4.40
CA GLN A 877 -20.78 -12.41 3.13
C GLN A 877 -20.82 -13.80 2.49
N ASP A 878 -20.81 -13.84 1.16
CA ASP A 878 -20.57 -15.06 0.35
C ASP A 878 -21.45 -16.25 0.69
N SER A 879 -22.70 -15.98 1.09
CA SER A 879 -23.59 -16.99 1.65
C SER A 879 -24.67 -17.40 0.64
N LYS A 880 -24.96 -18.70 0.61
CA LYS A 880 -25.98 -19.31 -0.25
C LYS A 880 -27.12 -19.87 0.59
N ILE A 881 -28.31 -19.30 0.43
CA ILE A 881 -29.44 -19.55 1.31
C ILE A 881 -30.65 -19.95 0.46
N GLY A 882 -31.22 -21.13 0.71
CA GLY A 882 -32.47 -21.57 0.10
C GLY A 882 -33.36 -22.25 1.14
N THR A 883 -34.58 -21.78 1.31
CA THR A 883 -35.52 -22.27 2.34
C THR A 883 -36.96 -22.15 1.84
N GLY A 884 -37.95 -22.46 2.69
CA GLY A 884 -39.36 -22.20 2.40
C GLY A 884 -39.90 -20.88 2.96
N ASP A 885 -39.06 -20.03 3.56
CA ASP A 885 -39.43 -18.71 4.08
C ASP A 885 -38.31 -17.68 3.78
N ASP A 886 -38.16 -16.64 4.60
CA ASP A 886 -37.18 -15.57 4.40
C ASP A 886 -35.74 -16.13 4.39
N CYS A 887 -34.96 -15.86 3.34
CA CYS A 887 -33.53 -16.23 3.31
C CYS A 887 -32.77 -15.50 4.43
N ILE A 888 -33.03 -14.20 4.57
CA ILE A 888 -32.51 -13.39 5.67
C ILE A 888 -33.67 -12.56 6.21
N SER A 889 -33.90 -12.64 7.52
CA SER A 889 -34.93 -11.88 8.21
C SER A 889 -34.31 -11.00 9.30
N ILE A 890 -34.52 -9.69 9.22
CA ILE A 890 -34.01 -8.70 10.18
C ILE A 890 -35.18 -8.15 10.98
N VAL A 891 -35.18 -8.36 12.29
CA VAL A 891 -36.29 -7.94 13.17
C VAL A 891 -35.84 -6.91 14.21
N ASN A 892 -36.72 -6.62 15.17
CA ASN A 892 -36.62 -5.51 16.11
C ASN A 892 -35.25 -5.39 16.82
N ALA A 893 -34.90 -4.15 17.15
CA ALA A 893 -33.69 -3.73 17.86
C ALA A 893 -32.38 -4.15 17.16
N SER A 894 -32.41 -4.23 15.83
CA SER A 894 -31.24 -4.57 15.01
C SER A 894 -30.67 -3.33 14.32
N SER A 895 -29.35 -3.17 14.33
CA SER A 895 -28.72 -2.04 13.61
C SER A 895 -27.33 -2.32 13.08
N ASN A 896 -26.93 -1.55 12.05
CA ASN A 896 -25.64 -1.71 11.36
C ASN A 896 -25.46 -3.14 10.84
N ILE A 897 -26.41 -3.57 10.00
CA ILE A 897 -26.42 -4.89 9.37
C ILE A 897 -25.94 -4.73 7.94
N LYS A 898 -24.89 -5.47 7.57
CA LYS A 898 -24.29 -5.42 6.23
C LYS A 898 -24.29 -6.79 5.58
N MET A 899 -24.67 -6.83 4.32
CA MET A 899 -24.78 -8.05 3.53
C MET A 899 -24.09 -7.83 2.19
N LYS A 900 -23.19 -8.73 1.79
CA LYS A 900 -22.49 -8.66 0.50
C LYS A 900 -22.42 -10.02 -0.20
N ARG A 901 -22.62 -10.07 -1.52
CA ARG A 901 -22.56 -11.31 -2.33
C ARG A 901 -23.48 -12.42 -1.78
N ILE A 902 -24.77 -12.13 -1.69
CA ILE A 902 -25.78 -13.08 -1.19
C ILE A 902 -26.48 -13.78 -2.35
N TYR A 903 -26.55 -15.12 -2.31
CA TYR A 903 -27.45 -15.90 -3.16
C TYR A 903 -28.66 -16.35 -2.34
N CYS A 904 -29.86 -15.94 -2.74
CA CYS A 904 -31.10 -16.31 -2.06
C CYS A 904 -32.07 -16.98 -3.05
N GLY A 905 -32.51 -18.21 -2.72
CA GLY A 905 -33.47 -18.92 -3.55
C GLY A 905 -33.36 -20.44 -3.46
N PRO A 906 -34.50 -21.17 -3.37
CA PRO A 906 -35.89 -20.67 -3.24
C PRO A 906 -36.18 -20.04 -1.85
N GLY A 907 -37.32 -19.35 -1.68
CA GLY A 907 -37.74 -18.75 -0.40
C GLY A 907 -38.61 -17.50 -0.53
N HIS A 908 -38.71 -16.68 0.52
CA HIS A 908 -39.46 -15.41 0.57
C HIS A 908 -38.60 -14.16 0.35
N GLY A 909 -37.30 -14.31 0.09
CA GLY A 909 -36.39 -13.19 -0.19
C GLY A 909 -35.64 -12.69 1.04
N ILE A 910 -35.27 -11.41 1.01
CA ILE A 910 -34.61 -10.71 2.12
C ILE A 910 -35.63 -9.74 2.74
N SER A 911 -35.96 -9.95 4.01
CA SER A 911 -37.06 -9.26 4.68
C SER A 911 -36.60 -8.51 5.93
N ILE A 912 -37.06 -7.27 6.08
CA ILE A 912 -37.07 -6.54 7.34
C ILE A 912 -38.47 -6.67 7.95
N GLY A 913 -38.55 -7.29 9.13
CA GLY A 913 -39.80 -7.54 9.86
C GLY A 913 -40.15 -9.02 10.05
N SER A 914 -41.32 -9.34 10.59
CA SER A 914 -42.45 -8.44 10.86
C SER A 914 -42.25 -7.56 12.09
N LEU A 915 -42.32 -6.25 11.92
CA LEU A 915 -42.17 -5.27 13.00
C LEU A 915 -43.53 -4.78 13.52
N GLY A 916 -43.62 -4.45 14.81
CA GLY A 916 -44.82 -3.82 15.37
C GLY A 916 -45.95 -4.77 15.73
N LYS A 917 -45.73 -6.09 15.67
CA LYS A 917 -46.73 -7.10 16.07
C LYS A 917 -47.21 -6.84 17.50
N ASP A 918 -48.49 -7.04 17.77
CA ASP A 918 -49.11 -6.83 19.09
C ASP A 918 -48.88 -5.42 19.66
N ASN A 919 -48.90 -4.40 18.79
CA ASN A 919 -48.63 -2.99 19.10
C ASN A 919 -47.25 -2.74 19.74
N SER A 920 -46.27 -3.61 19.43
CA SER A 920 -44.89 -3.46 19.90
C SER A 920 -44.13 -2.34 19.18
N THR A 921 -43.01 -1.93 19.77
CA THR A 921 -42.07 -1.01 19.12
C THR A 921 -41.07 -1.79 18.27
N GLY A 922 -40.98 -1.46 16.99
CA GLY A 922 -40.02 -1.99 16.02
C GLY A 922 -38.97 -0.95 15.63
N ILE A 923 -37.69 -1.21 15.89
CA ILE A 923 -36.59 -0.33 15.51
C ILE A 923 -35.56 -1.12 14.70
N VAL A 924 -35.33 -0.70 13.44
CA VAL A 924 -34.27 -1.23 12.58
C VAL A 924 -33.55 -0.08 11.89
N THR A 925 -32.22 -0.04 11.92
CA THR A 925 -31.46 1.05 11.27
C THR A 925 -30.18 0.60 10.60
N LYS A 926 -29.74 1.36 9.58
CA LYS A 926 -28.44 1.16 8.93
C LYS A 926 -28.29 -0.26 8.39
N VAL A 927 -29.19 -0.64 7.47
CA VAL A 927 -29.16 -1.93 6.80
C VAL A 927 -28.64 -1.72 5.38
N ILE A 928 -27.57 -2.41 5.00
CA ILE A 928 -26.97 -2.31 3.68
C ILE A 928 -26.87 -3.70 3.06
N LEU A 929 -27.49 -3.89 1.90
CA LEU A 929 -27.27 -5.03 1.02
C LEU A 929 -26.54 -4.53 -0.23
N ASP A 930 -25.37 -5.08 -0.51
CA ASP A 930 -24.59 -4.76 -1.70
C ASP A 930 -24.26 -6.05 -2.46
N THR A 931 -24.74 -6.18 -3.70
CA THR A 931 -24.53 -7.38 -4.53
C THR A 931 -25.31 -8.58 -4.01
N ALA A 932 -26.43 -8.89 -4.65
CA ALA A 932 -27.21 -10.11 -4.37
C ALA A 932 -27.88 -10.66 -5.62
N VAL A 933 -28.07 -11.98 -5.65
CA VAL A 933 -28.85 -12.70 -6.67
C VAL A 933 -30.01 -13.40 -5.98
N LEU A 934 -31.22 -12.98 -6.29
CA LEU A 934 -32.46 -13.58 -5.77
C LEU A 934 -33.15 -14.32 -6.91
N ARG A 935 -33.45 -15.61 -6.71
CA ARG A 935 -34.03 -16.47 -7.75
C ARG A 935 -35.12 -17.37 -7.20
N GLU A 936 -36.22 -17.50 -7.93
CA GLU A 936 -37.33 -18.40 -7.57
C GLU A 936 -37.86 -18.14 -6.15
N THR A 937 -37.92 -16.87 -5.75
CA THR A 937 -38.46 -16.43 -4.46
C THR A 937 -39.83 -15.77 -4.60
N THR A 938 -40.66 -15.83 -3.57
CA THR A 938 -41.96 -15.13 -3.54
C THR A 938 -41.76 -13.61 -3.48
N ASN A 939 -40.82 -13.12 -2.67
CA ASN A 939 -40.46 -11.71 -2.62
C ASN A 939 -38.97 -11.51 -2.87
N GLY A 940 -38.60 -10.30 -3.27
CA GLY A 940 -37.21 -9.89 -3.42
C GLY A 940 -36.73 -9.18 -2.15
N LEU A 941 -36.87 -7.86 -2.16
CA LEU A 941 -36.47 -6.96 -1.08
C LEU A 941 -37.73 -6.44 -0.38
N ARG A 942 -37.93 -6.86 0.88
CA ARG A 942 -39.19 -6.66 1.58
C ARG A 942 -39.02 -5.91 2.91
N ILE A 943 -39.92 -4.98 3.20
CA ILE A 943 -40.15 -4.42 4.54
C ILE A 943 -41.60 -4.69 4.93
N LYS A 944 -41.85 -5.40 6.03
CA LYS A 944 -43.19 -5.78 6.50
C LYS A 944 -43.44 -5.33 7.94
N THR A 945 -44.52 -4.60 8.17
CA THR A 945 -44.88 -4.08 9.50
C THR A 945 -46.37 -4.23 9.78
N TRP A 946 -46.71 -4.40 11.06
CA TRP A 946 -48.08 -4.50 11.53
C TRP A 946 -48.69 -3.12 11.83
N GLN A 947 -49.96 -2.96 11.48
CA GLN A 947 -50.79 -1.87 11.98
C GLN A 947 -50.91 -1.95 13.50
N GLY A 948 -50.87 -0.78 14.17
CA GLY A 948 -50.86 -0.62 15.62
C GLY A 948 -49.45 -0.53 16.24
N GLY A 949 -48.42 -0.90 15.48
CA GLY A 949 -47.02 -0.81 15.91
C GLY A 949 -46.50 0.63 16.08
N SER A 950 -45.31 0.76 16.65
CA SER A 950 -44.59 2.04 16.82
C SER A 950 -43.08 1.86 16.54
N GLY A 951 -42.32 2.95 16.48
CA GLY A 951 -40.87 2.90 16.18
C GLY A 951 -40.58 3.25 14.73
N TYR A 952 -39.43 2.82 14.19
CA TYR A 952 -38.99 3.21 12.85
C TYR A 952 -38.04 2.22 12.16
N VAL A 953 -38.09 2.21 10.84
CA VAL A 953 -37.10 1.63 9.93
C VAL A 953 -36.48 2.77 9.12
N ARG A 954 -35.16 3.00 9.26
CA ARG A 954 -34.46 4.07 8.53
C ARG A 954 -33.02 3.76 8.14
N GLY A 955 -32.53 4.45 7.11
CA GLY A 955 -31.18 4.26 6.59
C GLY A 955 -30.99 2.86 6.02
N VAL A 956 -31.91 2.45 5.13
CA VAL A 956 -31.86 1.14 4.46
C VAL A 956 -31.40 1.35 3.03
N ARG A 957 -30.41 0.59 2.59
CA ARG A 957 -29.95 0.58 1.21
C ARG A 957 -29.89 -0.84 0.67
N PHE A 958 -30.60 -1.07 -0.43
CA PHE A 958 -30.43 -2.25 -1.26
C PHE A 958 -29.80 -1.82 -2.58
N GLN A 959 -28.61 -2.33 -2.88
CA GLN A 959 -27.87 -1.97 -4.09
C GLN A 959 -27.30 -3.18 -4.85
N ASN A 960 -27.19 -3.05 -6.18
CA ASN A 960 -26.59 -4.03 -7.07
C ASN A 960 -27.28 -5.41 -6.96
N VAL A 961 -28.61 -5.43 -7.04
CA VAL A 961 -29.41 -6.66 -6.86
C VAL A 961 -29.95 -7.17 -8.19
N ARG A 962 -29.71 -8.45 -8.48
CA ARG A 962 -30.28 -9.15 -9.64
C ARG A 962 -31.42 -10.05 -9.19
N VAL A 963 -32.57 -9.93 -9.83
CA VAL A 963 -33.77 -10.72 -9.53
C VAL A 963 -34.17 -11.61 -10.71
N GLU A 964 -34.49 -12.87 -10.46
CA GLU A 964 -34.85 -13.84 -11.51
C GLU A 964 -36.12 -14.62 -11.13
N ASN A 965 -37.18 -14.45 -11.91
CA ASN A 965 -38.48 -15.10 -11.69
C ASN A 965 -39.02 -14.90 -10.25
N ILE A 966 -39.04 -13.65 -9.77
CA ILE A 966 -39.55 -13.30 -8.44
C ILE A 966 -40.99 -12.80 -8.54
N SER A 967 -41.87 -13.14 -7.59
CA SER A 967 -43.25 -12.62 -7.64
C SER A 967 -43.35 -11.15 -7.22
N ASN A 968 -42.75 -10.74 -6.10
CA ASN A 968 -42.75 -9.35 -5.61
C ASN A 968 -41.31 -8.83 -5.43
N PRO A 969 -40.63 -8.33 -6.48
CA PRO A 969 -39.23 -7.91 -6.40
C PRO A 969 -38.94 -6.84 -5.35
N ILE A 970 -39.75 -5.78 -5.28
CA ILE A 970 -39.60 -4.69 -4.31
C ILE A 970 -40.94 -4.48 -3.61
N ILE A 971 -40.97 -4.62 -2.29
CA ILE A 971 -42.20 -4.50 -1.52
C ILE A 971 -42.02 -3.82 -0.15
N ILE A 972 -42.86 -2.85 0.14
CA ILE A 972 -43.13 -2.35 1.50
C ILE A 972 -44.60 -2.60 1.79
N ASP A 973 -44.89 -3.29 2.89
CA ASP A 973 -46.25 -3.63 3.33
C ASP A 973 -46.41 -3.29 4.83
N GLN A 974 -47.05 -2.14 5.11
CA GLN A 974 -47.40 -1.72 6.47
C GLN A 974 -48.78 -2.23 6.94
N PHE A 975 -49.46 -3.02 6.12
CA PHE A 975 -50.74 -3.69 6.44
C PHE A 975 -50.57 -5.20 6.62
N TYR A 976 -49.34 -5.64 6.87
CA TYR A 976 -49.02 -7.04 7.05
C TYR A 976 -49.85 -7.68 8.17
N CYS A 977 -50.45 -8.84 7.88
CA CYS A 977 -51.34 -9.56 8.77
C CYS A 977 -51.20 -11.08 8.56
N ASP A 978 -51.01 -11.84 9.64
CA ASP A 978 -50.92 -13.31 9.61
C ASP A 978 -52.26 -14.02 9.88
N SER A 979 -53.38 -13.30 9.73
CA SER A 979 -54.76 -13.77 9.90
C SER A 979 -55.45 -14.01 8.55
N PRO A 980 -56.31 -15.05 8.41
CA PRO A 980 -57.12 -15.26 7.22
C PRO A 980 -58.20 -14.18 7.00
N SER A 981 -58.49 -13.36 8.01
CA SER A 981 -59.28 -12.14 7.88
C SER A 981 -58.36 -10.92 7.83
N SER A 982 -58.67 -9.91 7.02
CA SER A 982 -57.94 -8.65 7.04
C SER A 982 -57.88 -8.09 8.46
N CYS A 983 -56.67 -7.75 8.91
CA CYS A 983 -56.47 -7.06 10.18
C CYS A 983 -57.14 -5.68 10.09
N GLN A 984 -57.74 -5.22 11.20
CA GLN A 984 -58.31 -3.87 11.22
C GLN A 984 -57.19 -2.84 11.11
N ASN A 985 -57.37 -1.86 10.22
CA ASN A 985 -56.49 -0.69 10.16
C ASN A 985 -56.50 0.02 11.51
N GLN A 986 -55.32 0.41 11.99
CA GLN A 986 -55.16 1.07 13.28
C GLN A 986 -54.58 2.47 13.09
N THR A 987 -54.56 3.28 14.16
CA THR A 987 -54.15 4.68 14.10
C THR A 987 -52.63 4.89 14.20
N SER A 988 -51.83 3.83 14.25
CA SER A 988 -50.37 3.88 14.34
C SER A 988 -49.73 2.77 13.50
N ALA A 989 -48.49 3.00 13.04
CA ALA A 989 -47.65 1.98 12.42
C ALA A 989 -46.17 2.29 12.70
N VAL A 990 -45.27 1.35 12.35
CA VAL A 990 -43.82 1.57 12.40
C VAL A 990 -43.44 2.52 11.26
N GLU A 991 -42.81 3.65 11.56
CA GLU A 991 -42.41 4.65 10.55
C GLU A 991 -41.37 4.06 9.59
N ILE A 992 -41.51 4.31 8.28
CA ILE A 992 -40.52 3.87 7.29
C ILE A 992 -40.03 5.09 6.51
N SER A 993 -38.73 5.37 6.62
CA SER A 993 -38.10 6.51 5.96
C SER A 993 -36.69 6.18 5.50
N GLU A 994 -36.12 6.99 4.59
CA GLU A 994 -34.73 6.88 4.14
C GLU A 994 -34.37 5.48 3.59
N VAL A 995 -35.18 4.99 2.65
CA VAL A 995 -34.97 3.69 1.99
C VAL A 995 -34.56 3.90 0.54
N MET A 996 -33.42 3.36 0.17
CA MET A 996 -32.86 3.45 -1.18
C MET A 996 -32.78 2.08 -1.84
N TYR A 997 -33.29 2.00 -3.07
CA TYR A 997 -33.16 0.88 -3.99
C TYR A 997 -32.33 1.35 -5.18
N GLN A 998 -31.16 0.74 -5.41
CA GLN A 998 -30.19 1.21 -6.41
C GLN A 998 -29.67 0.07 -7.29
N ASN A 999 -29.58 0.28 -8.61
CA ASN A 999 -29.02 -0.70 -9.54
C ASN A 999 -29.67 -2.09 -9.38
N ILE A 1000 -31.01 -2.15 -9.46
CA ILE A 1000 -31.77 -3.39 -9.30
C ILE A 1000 -32.32 -3.78 -10.65
N SER A 1001 -32.04 -5.00 -11.13
CA SER A 1001 -32.53 -5.43 -12.43
C SER A 1001 -32.93 -6.90 -12.51
N GLY A 1002 -33.83 -7.21 -13.44
CA GLY A 1002 -34.18 -8.59 -13.76
C GLY A 1002 -35.65 -8.82 -14.05
N THR A 1003 -36.17 -10.00 -13.67
CA THR A 1003 -37.50 -10.48 -14.10
C THR A 1003 -38.48 -10.71 -12.95
N THR A 1004 -39.74 -10.33 -13.16
CA THR A 1004 -40.87 -10.55 -12.24
C THR A 1004 -41.90 -11.52 -12.81
N MET A 1005 -42.62 -12.22 -11.94
CA MET A 1005 -43.79 -13.05 -12.29
C MET A 1005 -45.12 -12.31 -12.13
N SER A 1006 -45.19 -11.31 -11.24
CA SER A 1006 -46.39 -10.50 -11.04
C SER A 1006 -46.36 -9.24 -11.91
N ALA A 1007 -47.54 -8.64 -12.16
CA ALA A 1007 -47.62 -7.34 -12.81
C ALA A 1007 -47.05 -6.22 -11.92
N LYS A 1008 -47.33 -6.26 -10.61
CA LYS A 1008 -46.86 -5.28 -9.62
C LYS A 1008 -45.41 -5.58 -9.22
N ALA A 1009 -44.46 -5.14 -10.04
CA ALA A 1009 -43.03 -5.35 -9.79
C ALA A 1009 -42.52 -4.56 -8.58
N ILE A 1010 -43.09 -3.37 -8.35
CA ILE A 1010 -42.77 -2.49 -7.22
C ILE A 1010 -44.07 -2.18 -6.48
N LYS A 1011 -44.14 -2.51 -5.18
CA LYS A 1011 -45.33 -2.27 -4.35
C LYS A 1011 -44.94 -1.53 -3.05
N PHE A 1012 -45.39 -0.29 -2.89
CA PHE A 1012 -45.30 0.46 -1.64
C PHE A 1012 -46.70 0.68 -1.08
N ASP A 1013 -47.02 -0.02 -0.01
CA ASP A 1013 -48.34 -0.05 0.61
C ASP A 1013 -48.22 0.40 2.07
N CYS A 1014 -48.30 1.71 2.26
CA CYS A 1014 -47.97 2.38 3.50
C CYS A 1014 -49.23 2.90 4.19
N SER A 1015 -49.17 3.04 5.52
CA SER A 1015 -50.26 3.46 6.38
C SER A 1015 -50.65 4.91 6.12
N ASP A 1016 -51.95 5.21 6.00
CA ASP A 1016 -52.46 6.59 5.91
C ASP A 1016 -52.08 7.45 7.12
N THR A 1017 -51.93 6.83 8.29
CA THR A 1017 -51.56 7.52 9.55
C THR A 1017 -50.05 7.64 9.74
N THR A 1018 -49.25 6.87 9.01
CA THR A 1018 -47.78 6.90 9.09
C THR A 1018 -47.20 6.61 7.69
N PRO A 1019 -47.33 7.56 6.74
CA PRO A 1019 -46.87 7.38 5.37
C PRO A 1019 -45.39 7.04 5.28
N CYS A 1020 -44.99 6.27 4.27
CA CYS A 1020 -43.58 6.08 3.96
C CYS A 1020 -43.01 7.34 3.32
N SER A 1021 -41.83 7.77 3.73
CA SER A 1021 -41.20 8.98 3.20
C SER A 1021 -39.76 8.71 2.73
N ASN A 1022 -39.22 9.61 1.93
CA ASN A 1022 -37.81 9.56 1.51
C ASN A 1022 -37.41 8.23 0.84
N LEU A 1023 -38.32 7.67 0.03
CA LEU A 1023 -38.05 6.50 -0.80
C LEU A 1023 -37.28 6.94 -2.05
N VAL A 1024 -36.16 6.29 -2.34
CA VAL A 1024 -35.34 6.58 -3.53
C VAL A 1024 -35.22 5.33 -4.39
N LEU A 1025 -35.65 5.44 -5.65
CA LEU A 1025 -35.43 4.42 -6.68
C LEU A 1025 -34.36 4.94 -7.65
N SER A 1026 -33.26 4.22 -7.84
CA SER A 1026 -32.24 4.62 -8.79
C SER A 1026 -31.76 3.47 -9.66
N ASN A 1027 -31.81 3.63 -10.99
CA ASN A 1027 -31.40 2.59 -11.94
C ASN A 1027 -32.08 1.24 -11.64
N VAL A 1028 -33.40 1.24 -11.55
CA VAL A 1028 -34.23 0.05 -11.32
C VAL A 1028 -34.85 -0.37 -12.65
N ASP A 1029 -34.63 -1.60 -13.09
CA ASP A 1029 -35.07 -2.11 -14.39
C ASP A 1029 -35.63 -3.53 -14.25
N LEU A 1030 -36.93 -3.62 -14.02
CA LEU A 1030 -37.66 -4.85 -13.77
C LEU A 1030 -38.64 -5.10 -14.91
N ASP A 1031 -38.52 -6.25 -15.56
CA ASP A 1031 -39.37 -6.63 -16.68
C ASP A 1031 -40.12 -7.93 -16.41
N LYS A 1032 -41.17 -8.19 -17.18
CA LYS A 1032 -41.95 -9.44 -17.13
C LYS A 1032 -41.85 -10.13 -18.47
N GLN A 1033 -41.62 -11.45 -18.46
CA GLN A 1033 -41.51 -12.23 -19.72
C GLN A 1033 -42.78 -12.12 -20.59
N ASP A 1034 -43.96 -12.08 -19.95
CA ASP A 1034 -45.26 -11.96 -20.61
C ASP A 1034 -46.13 -10.88 -19.95
N GLY A 1035 -46.28 -9.73 -20.61
CA GLY A 1035 -47.18 -8.65 -20.21
C GLY A 1035 -46.46 -7.41 -19.68
N THR A 1036 -47.22 -6.49 -19.10
CA THR A 1036 -46.69 -5.21 -18.59
C THR A 1036 -46.36 -5.30 -17.10
N VAL A 1037 -45.29 -4.61 -16.71
CA VAL A 1037 -44.93 -4.33 -15.32
C VAL A 1037 -45.48 -2.97 -14.88
N GLU A 1038 -45.87 -2.86 -13.61
CA GLU A 1038 -46.38 -1.63 -13.01
C GLU A 1038 -45.81 -1.39 -11.60
N THR A 1039 -45.86 -0.12 -11.17
CA THR A 1039 -45.54 0.32 -9.81
C THR A 1039 -46.81 0.74 -9.09
N TYR A 1040 -47.00 0.23 -7.86
CA TYR A 1040 -48.09 0.61 -6.96
C TYR A 1040 -47.55 1.43 -5.78
N CYS A 1041 -48.12 2.60 -5.54
CA CYS A 1041 -47.83 3.43 -4.37
C CYS A 1041 -49.12 3.79 -3.64
N HIS A 1042 -49.19 3.54 -2.33
CA HIS A 1042 -50.24 4.00 -1.43
C HIS A 1042 -49.56 4.64 -0.20
N SER A 1043 -49.92 5.90 0.08
CA SER A 1043 -49.37 6.71 1.18
C SER A 1043 -47.83 6.65 1.27
N ALA A 1044 -47.16 6.77 0.12
CA ALA A 1044 -45.71 6.69 -0.02
C ALA A 1044 -45.17 7.87 -0.82
N GLN A 1045 -44.11 8.51 -0.32
CA GLN A 1045 -43.47 9.67 -0.94
C GLN A 1045 -41.99 9.38 -1.22
N GLY A 1046 -41.52 9.80 -2.39
CA GLY A 1046 -40.15 9.58 -2.81
C GLY A 1046 -39.84 10.18 -4.18
N PHE A 1047 -38.74 9.77 -4.79
CA PHE A 1047 -38.45 10.11 -6.18
C PHE A 1047 -37.64 9.03 -6.90
N PRO A 1048 -37.89 8.83 -8.21
CA PRO A 1048 -37.00 8.08 -9.08
C PRO A 1048 -35.81 8.94 -9.53
N TYR A 1049 -34.65 8.32 -9.74
CA TYR A 1049 -33.43 8.94 -10.23
C TYR A 1049 -32.66 8.03 -11.21
N GLY A 1050 -32.53 8.43 -12.48
CA GLY A 1050 -31.94 7.60 -13.53
C GLY A 1050 -33.00 6.74 -14.25
N VAL A 1051 -32.61 5.57 -14.76
CA VAL A 1051 -33.55 4.66 -15.44
C VAL A 1051 -34.40 3.95 -14.39
N VAL A 1052 -35.72 4.14 -14.41
CA VAL A 1052 -36.66 3.44 -13.52
C VAL A 1052 -37.79 2.83 -14.36
N HIS A 1053 -37.77 1.50 -14.49
CA HIS A 1053 -38.74 0.68 -15.19
C HIS A 1053 -39.20 -0.46 -14.27
N PRO A 1054 -40.51 -0.66 -14.03
CA PRO A 1054 -41.63 0.19 -14.46
C PRO A 1054 -41.57 1.61 -13.89
N SER A 1055 -42.23 2.57 -14.53
CA SER A 1055 -42.26 3.97 -14.04
C SER A 1055 -42.84 4.02 -12.62
N ALA A 1056 -42.25 4.85 -11.76
CA ALA A 1056 -42.64 5.05 -10.37
C ALA A 1056 -43.11 6.49 -10.09
N ASP A 1057 -43.77 7.11 -11.07
CA ASP A 1057 -44.26 8.50 -10.98
C ASP A 1057 -45.20 8.72 -9.78
N CYS A 1058 -45.87 7.66 -9.29
CA CYS A 1058 -46.73 7.70 -8.11
C CYS A 1058 -46.01 8.09 -6.81
N LEU A 1059 -44.68 8.04 -6.75
CA LEU A 1059 -43.90 8.54 -5.61
C LEU A 1059 -43.80 10.07 -5.56
N SER A 1060 -43.95 10.73 -6.71
CA SER A 1060 -43.74 12.17 -6.89
C SER A 1060 -45.02 13.00 -6.83
N SER A 1061 -46.20 12.36 -6.90
CA SER A 1061 -47.48 13.08 -6.94
C SER A 1061 -47.99 13.39 -5.54
N THR A 1062 -47.99 14.66 -5.15
CA THR A 1062 -48.71 15.17 -3.96
C THR A 1062 -50.24 15.15 -4.11
N ASP A 1063 -50.77 14.84 -5.30
CA ASP A 1063 -52.17 15.07 -5.69
C ASP A 1063 -53.10 13.85 -5.69
N LYS A 1064 -52.82 12.80 -4.92
CA LYS A 1064 -53.79 11.68 -4.73
C LYS A 1064 -54.04 11.31 -3.26
N ILE A 1065 -54.44 12.30 -2.46
CA ILE A 1065 -55.15 12.05 -1.18
C ILE A 1065 -56.66 11.83 -1.42
N SER A 1066 -57.16 11.88 -2.66
CA SER A 1066 -58.60 11.80 -2.91
C SER A 1066 -58.99 11.24 -4.28
N GLN A 1067 -58.67 9.98 -4.58
CA GLN A 1067 -59.46 9.16 -5.52
C GLN A 1067 -59.46 7.68 -5.13
N VAL A 1068 -60.34 7.31 -4.20
CA VAL A 1068 -61.00 6.00 -4.24
C VAL A 1068 -62.49 6.28 -4.36
N ALA A 1069 -62.96 6.35 -5.60
CA ALA A 1069 -64.32 6.02 -5.96
C ALA A 1069 -64.28 5.36 -7.34
N GLU A 1070 -64.80 4.13 -7.37
CA GLU A 1070 -65.17 3.37 -8.57
C GLU A 1070 -64.05 2.72 -9.39
N SER A 1071 -63.66 1.51 -8.98
CA SER A 1071 -64.00 0.33 -9.78
C SER A 1071 -63.99 -0.93 -8.91
N THR A 1072 -65.19 -1.46 -8.70
CA THR A 1072 -65.43 -2.84 -8.28
C THR A 1072 -65.03 -3.77 -9.41
N MET A 1073 -64.01 -4.61 -9.20
CA MET A 1073 -64.07 -6.04 -9.52
C MET A 1073 -63.08 -6.78 -8.60
N GLU A 1074 -63.61 -7.80 -7.96
CA GLU A 1074 -62.92 -8.78 -7.13
C GLU A 1074 -61.74 -9.40 -7.89
N GLU A 1075 -60.52 -9.21 -7.38
CA GLU A 1075 -59.51 -10.27 -7.38
C GLU A 1075 -58.84 -10.29 -6.01
N ASP A 1076 -59.39 -11.17 -5.20
CA ASP A 1076 -59.00 -11.59 -3.86
C ASP A 1076 -57.55 -12.12 -3.89
N ILE A 1077 -56.53 -11.23 -3.83
CA ILE A 1077 -55.18 -11.67 -3.47
C ILE A 1077 -55.19 -11.92 -1.96
N ARG A 1078 -55.67 -13.12 -1.61
CA ARG A 1078 -55.44 -13.72 -0.29
C ARG A 1078 -53.96 -13.54 0.05
N HIS A 1079 -53.67 -13.02 1.23
CA HIS A 1079 -52.32 -13.02 1.81
C HIS A 1079 -51.65 -14.37 1.53
N THR A 1080 -50.59 -14.39 0.71
CA THR A 1080 -49.97 -15.63 0.22
C THR A 1080 -49.18 -16.39 1.30
N GLU A 1081 -49.29 -16.00 2.58
CA GLU A 1081 -48.55 -16.59 3.71
C GLU A 1081 -49.40 -17.50 4.65
N LEU A 1082 -50.60 -17.95 4.19
CA LEU A 1082 -51.50 -18.81 4.98
C LEU A 1082 -52.10 -20.06 4.33
#